data_AF-A0A9X2KUV9-F1
#
_entry.id   AF-A0A9X2KUV9-F1
#
_cell.length_a   1.000
_cell.length_b   1.000
_cell.length_c   1.000
_cell.angle_alpha   90.00
_cell.angle_beta   90.00
_cell.angle_gamma   90.00
#
_symmetry.space_group_name_H-M   'P 1'
#
loop_
_entity.id
_entity.type
_entity.pdbx_description
1 polymer ?
#
loop_
_entity_poly.entity_id
_entity_poly.type
_entity_poly.pdbx_seq_one_letter_code
_entity_poly.pdbx_strand_id
1 'polypeptide(L)'
;MSHSNAAKMAEHMAAHALVAYEDATHATIADGDWCDPSIWHNGAVPGDGARVVIGRDNTVSYALSDTARLHTLRVDGELNFATNSDTRMTLDTLFVDPRGTLTIGTQSQPVNRSVNAEIVFAANGDIDVDWDPLLLSRGLIAHGTLEIHGAEKVSHLKLATDARAGDSQLHLARSARGWREGDTLVITGTRFSGWKWDNSIREVRYHGTQDEVRTITAVSGSSVTLDAPLQHNHESPRDDLKASVGNFSRNVRFVTESAGSVPVHQRGHVMFMHNNDIDVRYAEFFQLGRTDKSRNNREAVDVSTMASDTNVRGRYSFHFHRSGTRDQNNPAVGIGNAVFGSPGWGYVHHDSHAMLHNNVSYDTFGAGFVAETGNETGAWTHNLAIKAEGISGAYNPKNNNDIFGFDIARSGDGFWFQGRMVAAVGNIAASVNRGFTYFHRDHSDTMIGTDPGLFMAPQAVGLAGTVPADKIPIRHFHGNEAYASTLGTFVVKANPRQRHDIYTVMSDFTAWEVKTGASIEYTSHYLLRDFDVTGLTSEPFRSAETGIEFGRNTTDMVVRDARIENFDVGIDLDKDHVSSNPMGLDQFVVIGGQINGVTQVYDERDTSDVIIDGSDLAPNRFELTFDGLNADGYYEYLDPATTAGTGISFSGNKTDSIGPNPIPAGYDSIGMGNKDMIALVAQAGYYQTESGAHYAIKREYFSDRATGEVYMQPLKILLGPDVVNRLGNQYHAWRDARYRGIIDLDNQAPVAGKDSGSVSAGGEITLDLITNDSDPEGDSLRILSVVSPLYGTVSHTGSRITYRAYPDMRGTDVFHYWVGDEHGNAHRGEVSISVN
;
A
#
# COMPACT_ATOMS: atom_id res chain seq x y z
N MET A 1 22.20 2.67 9.31
CA MET A 1 22.29 2.47 7.85
C MET A 1 23.26 1.33 7.61
N SER A 2 22.79 0.13 7.23
CA SER A 2 23.66 -1.01 6.90
C SER A 2 23.33 -1.49 5.50
N HIS A 3 24.37 -1.58 4.67
CA HIS A 3 24.38 -1.73 3.21
C HIS A 3 24.07 -0.43 2.47
N SER A 4 25.12 0.35 2.23
CA SER A 4 25.27 1.12 0.99
C SER A 4 24.98 0.16 -0.17
N ASN A 5 23.73 0.16 -0.64
CA ASN A 5 23.26 -0.79 -1.63
C ASN A 5 24.00 -0.53 -2.95
N ALA A 6 24.94 -1.40 -3.31
CA ALA A 6 25.75 -1.26 -4.51
C ALA A 6 24.88 -1.11 -5.77
N ALA A 7 23.67 -1.68 -5.78
CA ALA A 7 22.69 -1.49 -6.85
C ALA A 7 22.15 -0.05 -6.90
N LYS A 8 21.73 0.55 -5.76
CA LYS A 8 21.31 1.96 -5.69
C LYS A 8 22.42 2.89 -6.18
N MET A 9 23.67 2.59 -5.82
CA MET A 9 24.84 3.34 -6.28
C MET A 9 25.09 3.16 -7.78
N ALA A 10 24.96 1.95 -8.32
CA ALA A 10 25.11 1.68 -9.75
C ALA A 10 24.03 2.41 -10.59
N GLU A 11 22.76 2.35 -10.18
CA GLU A 11 21.66 3.07 -10.80
C GLU A 11 21.90 4.59 -10.76
N HIS A 12 22.33 5.11 -9.60
CA HIS A 12 22.69 6.51 -9.44
C HIS A 12 23.81 6.95 -10.39
N MET A 13 24.91 6.18 -10.44
CA MET A 13 26.03 6.48 -11.34
C MET A 13 25.61 6.45 -12.82
N ALA A 14 24.75 5.50 -13.19
CA ALA A 14 24.24 5.40 -14.57
C ALA A 14 23.34 6.58 -14.93
N ALA A 15 22.43 7.01 -14.04
CA ALA A 15 21.59 8.19 -14.27
C ALA A 15 22.44 9.47 -14.42
N HIS A 16 23.48 9.63 -13.61
CA HIS A 16 24.44 10.73 -13.74
C HIS A 16 25.19 10.73 -15.07
N ALA A 17 25.56 9.54 -15.57
CA ALA A 17 26.29 9.39 -16.83
C ALA A 17 25.47 9.80 -18.07
N LEU A 18 24.12 9.72 -18.00
CA LEU A 18 23.25 10.22 -19.07
C LEU A 18 23.39 11.73 -19.30
N VAL A 19 23.80 12.47 -18.27
CA VAL A 19 23.85 13.93 -18.23
C VAL A 19 25.18 14.44 -17.66
N ALA A 20 26.27 13.91 -18.23
CA ALA A 20 27.63 14.24 -17.81
C ALA A 20 27.96 15.73 -18.03
N TYR A 21 28.77 16.30 -17.13
CA TYR A 21 29.13 17.72 -17.16
C TYR A 21 29.98 18.05 -18.38
N GLU A 22 30.88 17.15 -18.75
CA GLU A 22 31.77 17.26 -19.90
C GLU A 22 31.03 17.31 -21.25
N ASP A 23 29.81 16.79 -21.30
CA ASP A 23 28.96 16.81 -22.49
C ASP A 23 28.03 18.03 -22.57
N ALA A 24 28.04 18.88 -21.54
CA ALA A 24 27.19 20.05 -21.47
C ALA A 24 27.53 21.06 -22.57
N THR A 25 26.54 21.37 -23.40
CA THR A 25 26.62 22.45 -24.40
C THR A 25 26.29 23.81 -23.80
N HIS A 26 25.52 23.82 -22.70
CA HIS A 26 25.09 25.02 -21.99
C HIS A 26 25.17 24.74 -20.49
N ALA A 27 25.78 25.65 -19.76
CA ALA A 27 25.84 25.62 -18.30
C ALA A 27 25.57 27.01 -17.75
N THR A 28 24.86 27.10 -16.62
CA THR A 28 24.61 28.38 -15.96
C THR A 28 25.89 28.93 -15.33
N ILE A 29 26.03 30.26 -15.31
CA ILE A 29 27.09 31.01 -14.63
C ILE A 29 26.53 32.07 -13.67
N ALA A 30 25.21 32.27 -13.66
CA ALA A 30 24.48 33.19 -12.80
C ALA A 30 23.02 32.75 -12.63
N ASP A 31 22.33 33.32 -11.66
CA ASP A 31 20.87 33.22 -11.51
C ASP A 31 20.16 34.05 -12.58
N GLY A 32 18.96 33.64 -12.98
CA GLY A 32 18.08 34.50 -13.78
C GLY A 32 17.06 33.74 -14.63
N ASP A 33 16.53 34.45 -15.62
CA ASP A 33 15.53 33.91 -16.54
C ASP A 33 16.20 33.03 -17.61
N TRP A 34 15.56 31.92 -17.99
CA TRP A 34 16.07 30.99 -19.01
C TRP A 34 16.45 31.69 -20.33
N CYS A 35 15.71 32.72 -20.72
CA CYS A 35 15.95 33.49 -21.95
C CYS A 35 17.06 34.54 -21.85
N ASP A 36 17.65 34.78 -20.68
CA ASP A 36 18.74 35.73 -20.54
C ASP A 36 20.06 35.08 -21.05
N PRO A 37 20.64 35.53 -22.17
CA PRO A 37 21.89 34.97 -22.66
C PRO A 37 23.04 35.11 -21.65
N SER A 38 22.99 36.08 -20.73
CA SER A 38 24.05 36.37 -19.77
C SER A 38 24.17 35.34 -18.64
N ILE A 39 23.13 34.52 -18.40
CA ILE A 39 23.19 33.45 -17.41
C ILE A 39 23.90 32.20 -17.95
N TRP A 40 24.13 32.09 -19.25
CA TRP A 40 24.72 30.92 -19.89
C TRP A 40 26.21 31.14 -20.19
N HIS A 41 27.06 30.15 -19.89
CA HIS A 41 28.52 30.22 -20.09
C HIS A 41 28.92 30.66 -21.52
N ASN A 42 28.15 30.25 -22.52
CA ASN A 42 28.41 30.54 -23.93
C ASN A 42 27.71 31.81 -24.45
N GLY A 43 27.02 32.56 -23.59
CA GLY A 43 26.28 33.77 -23.97
C GLY A 43 25.09 33.49 -24.89
N ALA A 44 24.59 32.24 -24.93
CA ALA A 44 23.54 31.78 -25.84
C ALA A 44 22.47 31.01 -25.08
N VAL A 45 21.21 31.26 -25.43
CA VAL A 45 20.05 30.54 -24.87
C VAL A 45 20.02 29.12 -25.45
N PRO A 46 19.78 28.07 -24.64
CA PRO A 46 19.65 26.70 -25.11
C PRO A 46 18.61 26.55 -26.24
N GLY A 47 19.00 25.87 -27.31
CA GLY A 47 18.14 25.55 -28.46
C GLY A 47 18.06 24.05 -28.77
N ASP A 48 17.72 23.70 -30.01
CA ASP A 48 17.60 22.29 -30.44
C ASP A 48 18.88 21.47 -30.20
N GLY A 49 18.71 20.27 -29.66
CA GLY A 49 19.79 19.34 -29.33
C GLY A 49 20.64 19.77 -28.13
N ALA A 50 20.33 20.87 -27.46
CA ALA A 50 21.11 21.34 -26.33
C ALA A 50 21.13 20.32 -25.18
N ARG A 51 22.31 20.16 -24.61
CA ARG A 51 22.58 19.46 -23.35
C ARG A 51 22.85 20.51 -22.30
N VAL A 52 21.90 20.70 -21.39
CA VAL A 52 21.84 21.84 -20.47
C VAL A 52 22.13 21.38 -19.05
N VAL A 53 22.95 22.15 -18.34
CA VAL A 53 23.20 21.99 -16.91
C VAL A 53 22.86 23.29 -16.17
N ILE A 54 21.94 23.19 -15.21
CA ILE A 54 21.73 24.24 -14.20
C ILE A 54 22.65 23.92 -13.04
N GLY A 55 23.69 24.73 -12.88
CA GLY A 55 24.73 24.57 -11.88
C GLY A 55 24.20 24.70 -10.45
N ARG A 56 24.90 24.06 -9.52
CA ARG A 56 24.52 23.94 -8.10
C ARG A 56 24.17 25.26 -7.41
N ASP A 57 24.89 26.32 -7.76
CA ASP A 57 24.76 27.62 -7.10
C ASP A 57 23.82 28.56 -7.88
N ASN A 58 23.05 28.03 -8.84
CA ASN A 58 22.19 28.83 -9.70
C ASN A 58 20.71 28.48 -9.62
N THR A 59 19.89 29.51 -9.65
CA THR A 59 18.43 29.42 -9.76
C THR A 59 17.98 29.95 -11.12
N VAL A 60 17.23 29.13 -11.86
CA VAL A 60 16.70 29.49 -13.18
C VAL A 60 15.18 29.53 -13.16
N SER A 61 14.63 30.63 -13.64
CA SER A 61 13.19 30.78 -13.86
C SER A 61 12.82 30.40 -15.31
N TYR A 62 11.81 29.55 -15.47
CA TYR A 62 11.32 29.08 -16.77
C TYR A 62 9.89 29.56 -17.02
N ALA A 63 9.75 30.54 -17.91
CA ALA A 63 8.46 31.17 -18.26
C ALA A 63 8.17 31.08 -19.77
N LEU A 64 8.53 29.96 -20.40
CA LEU A 64 8.50 29.78 -21.86
C LEU A 64 7.56 28.67 -22.27
N SER A 65 6.82 28.89 -23.34
CA SER A 65 6.21 27.83 -24.14
C SER A 65 7.09 27.57 -25.36
N ASP A 66 8.22 26.91 -25.12
CA ASP A 66 9.31 26.78 -26.08
C ASP A 66 9.00 25.77 -27.19
N THR A 67 9.59 26.00 -28.37
CA THR A 67 9.63 25.06 -29.50
C THR A 67 10.94 24.30 -29.59
N ALA A 68 11.98 24.76 -28.89
CA ALA A 68 13.26 24.08 -28.86
C ALA A 68 13.13 22.66 -28.28
N ARG A 69 13.91 21.74 -28.86
CA ARG A 69 13.93 20.32 -28.52
C ARG A 69 15.25 19.99 -27.86
N LEU A 70 15.30 20.04 -26.53
CA LEU A 70 16.52 19.75 -25.80
C LEU A 70 16.86 18.26 -25.90
N HIS A 71 18.15 17.93 -25.91
CA HIS A 71 18.56 16.55 -25.73
C HIS A 71 18.49 16.21 -24.24
N THR A 72 19.24 16.89 -23.39
CA THR A 72 19.22 16.64 -21.95
C THR A 72 19.13 17.93 -21.14
N LEU A 73 18.49 17.84 -19.97
CA LEU A 73 18.50 18.88 -18.95
C LEU A 73 18.84 18.26 -17.60
N ARG A 74 19.90 18.78 -16.97
CA ARG A 74 20.34 18.42 -15.63
C ARG A 74 20.15 19.62 -14.69
N VAL A 75 19.55 19.37 -13.54
CA VAL A 75 19.28 20.37 -12.50
C VAL A 75 20.05 20.04 -11.24
N ASP A 76 21.15 20.76 -10.98
CA ASP A 76 21.95 20.64 -9.75
C ASP A 76 21.67 21.76 -8.75
N GLY A 77 21.22 22.92 -9.25
CA GLY A 77 20.68 24.04 -8.47
C GLY A 77 19.16 24.01 -8.45
N GLU A 78 18.51 25.10 -8.87
CA GLU A 78 17.05 25.22 -8.86
C GLU A 78 16.48 25.54 -10.25
N LEU A 79 15.38 24.86 -10.61
CA LEU A 79 14.58 25.17 -11.79
C LEU A 79 13.14 25.43 -11.39
N ASN A 80 12.67 26.65 -11.61
CA ASN A 80 11.36 27.13 -11.18
C ASN A 80 10.50 27.49 -12.38
N PHE A 81 9.40 26.76 -12.60
CA PHE A 81 8.45 27.05 -13.67
C PHE A 81 7.49 28.17 -13.26
N ALA A 82 7.18 29.07 -14.21
CA ALA A 82 6.20 30.12 -14.00
C ALA A 82 4.82 29.54 -13.70
N THR A 83 4.13 30.10 -12.71
CA THR A 83 2.80 29.65 -12.26
C THR A 83 1.66 30.47 -12.84
N ASN A 84 1.95 31.56 -13.55
CA ASN A 84 0.99 32.55 -14.02
C ASN A 84 1.01 32.75 -15.55
N SER A 85 1.81 31.97 -16.28
CA SER A 85 1.86 31.94 -17.74
C SER A 85 1.99 30.50 -18.23
N ASP A 86 1.54 30.23 -19.46
CA ASP A 86 1.74 28.92 -20.06
C ASP A 86 3.24 28.62 -20.21
N THR A 87 3.64 27.41 -19.83
CA THR A 87 5.00 26.89 -20.01
C THR A 87 4.98 25.54 -20.69
N ARG A 88 5.96 25.29 -21.55
CA ARG A 88 6.12 24.05 -22.30
C ARG A 88 7.59 23.79 -22.60
N MET A 89 8.11 22.66 -22.12
CA MET A 89 9.47 22.20 -22.37
C MET A 89 9.43 20.85 -23.11
N THR A 90 10.13 20.74 -24.24
CA THR A 90 10.28 19.48 -24.99
C THR A 90 11.72 18.99 -24.88
N LEU A 91 11.92 17.77 -24.37
CA LEU A 91 13.26 17.20 -24.19
C LEU A 91 13.29 15.67 -24.23
N ASP A 92 14.48 15.08 -24.40
CA ASP A 92 14.65 13.64 -24.17
C ASP A 92 14.63 13.34 -22.67
N THR A 93 15.67 13.75 -21.94
CA THR A 93 15.83 13.35 -20.54
C THR A 93 15.99 14.55 -19.61
N LEU A 94 15.17 14.59 -18.56
CA LEU A 94 15.27 15.50 -17.42
C LEU A 94 15.86 14.75 -16.22
N PHE A 95 16.99 15.21 -15.72
CA PHE A 95 17.62 14.67 -14.52
C PHE A 95 17.68 15.74 -13.42
N VAL A 96 17.18 15.43 -12.23
CA VAL A 96 17.33 16.27 -11.04
C VAL A 96 18.35 15.60 -10.12
N ASP A 97 19.50 16.25 -9.93
CA ASP A 97 20.58 15.80 -9.05
C ASP A 97 20.08 15.69 -7.59
N PRO A 98 20.67 14.83 -6.73
CA PRO A 98 20.30 14.77 -5.31
C PRO A 98 20.29 16.10 -4.55
N ARG A 99 20.99 17.13 -5.03
CA ARG A 99 21.00 18.49 -4.46
C ARG A 99 20.08 19.46 -5.17
N GLY A 100 19.64 19.10 -6.37
CA GLY A 100 18.81 19.95 -7.21
C GLY A 100 17.36 20.00 -6.74
N THR A 101 16.68 21.06 -7.13
CA THR A 101 15.25 21.26 -6.89
C THR A 101 14.53 21.58 -8.18
N LEU A 102 13.44 20.86 -8.46
CA LEU A 102 12.50 21.17 -9.53
C LEU A 102 11.18 21.63 -8.92
N THR A 103 10.78 22.86 -9.23
CA THR A 103 9.52 23.45 -8.75
C THR A 103 8.59 23.75 -9.91
N ILE A 104 7.39 23.17 -9.88
CA ILE A 104 6.28 23.49 -10.79
C ILE A 104 5.05 23.85 -9.94
N GLY A 105 5.06 25.07 -9.44
CA GLY A 105 4.12 25.52 -8.39
C GLY A 105 4.45 24.94 -7.02
N THR A 106 3.86 25.55 -5.99
CA THR A 106 4.00 25.14 -4.59
C THR A 106 2.63 24.98 -3.94
N GLN A 107 2.54 24.37 -2.75
CA GLN A 107 1.23 24.25 -2.07
C GLN A 107 0.59 25.63 -1.81
N SER A 108 1.41 26.65 -1.52
CA SER A 108 0.96 28.02 -1.27
C SER A 108 0.70 28.83 -2.54
N GLN A 109 1.36 28.46 -3.64
CA GLN A 109 1.25 29.10 -4.94
C GLN A 109 1.25 28.03 -6.06
N PRO A 110 0.14 27.29 -6.22
CA PRO A 110 0.05 26.28 -7.27
C PRO A 110 0.02 26.95 -8.65
N VAL A 111 0.31 26.18 -9.71
CA VAL A 111 0.13 26.65 -11.09
C VAL A 111 -1.31 27.11 -11.28
N ASN A 112 -1.48 28.36 -11.70
CA ASN A 112 -2.78 28.99 -11.83
C ASN A 112 -3.66 28.17 -12.77
N ARG A 113 -4.90 27.92 -12.36
CA ARG A 113 -5.87 27.14 -13.14
C ARG A 113 -6.04 27.61 -14.58
N SER A 114 -5.80 28.88 -14.89
CA SER A 114 -5.98 29.42 -16.25
C SER A 114 -4.81 29.18 -17.21
N VAL A 115 -3.69 28.63 -16.71
CA VAL A 115 -2.48 28.36 -17.51
C VAL A 115 -2.03 26.92 -17.33
N ASN A 116 -1.18 26.44 -18.24
CA ASN A 116 -0.65 25.08 -18.26
C ASN A 116 0.88 25.08 -18.10
N ALA A 117 1.41 24.04 -17.46
CA ALA A 117 2.83 23.71 -17.44
C ALA A 117 3.02 22.31 -18.01
N GLU A 118 3.71 22.20 -19.14
CA GLU A 118 3.87 20.94 -19.87
C GLU A 118 5.35 20.55 -19.99
N ILE A 119 5.67 19.31 -19.62
CA ILE A 119 6.92 18.65 -19.93
C ILE A 119 6.63 17.52 -20.93
N VAL A 120 7.17 17.66 -22.13
CA VAL A 120 6.98 16.72 -23.24
C VAL A 120 8.26 15.93 -23.46
N PHE A 121 8.18 14.61 -23.29
CA PHE A 121 9.26 13.70 -23.65
C PHE A 121 9.25 13.45 -25.16
N ALA A 122 10.26 13.98 -25.83
CA ALA A 122 10.39 14.01 -27.28
C ALA A 122 10.36 12.61 -27.91
N ALA A 123 9.77 12.44 -29.09
CA ALA A 123 9.79 11.18 -29.83
C ALA A 123 11.05 11.07 -30.70
N ASN A 124 12.20 10.73 -30.11
CA ASN A 124 13.50 10.70 -30.82
C ASN A 124 13.88 9.30 -31.37
N GLY A 125 12.91 8.42 -31.60
CA GLY A 125 13.18 7.05 -32.06
C GLY A 125 13.77 6.16 -30.97
N ASP A 126 14.50 5.13 -31.40
CA ASP A 126 15.14 4.14 -30.54
C ASP A 126 16.20 4.77 -29.62
N ILE A 127 16.29 4.28 -28.39
CA ILE A 127 17.32 4.68 -27.43
C ILE A 127 18.68 4.15 -27.89
N ASP A 128 19.69 5.01 -27.87
CA ASP A 128 21.09 4.65 -28.10
C ASP A 128 21.62 3.90 -26.86
N VAL A 129 21.81 2.58 -26.99
CA VAL A 129 22.28 1.71 -25.91
C VAL A 129 23.77 1.89 -25.59
N ASP A 130 24.55 2.54 -26.45
CA ASP A 130 25.93 2.89 -26.14
C ASP A 130 25.98 4.08 -25.17
N TRP A 131 25.06 5.04 -25.34
CA TRP A 131 24.87 6.16 -24.42
C TRP A 131 24.12 5.74 -23.14
N ASP A 132 23.09 4.91 -23.28
CA ASP A 132 22.22 4.48 -22.19
C ASP A 132 22.13 2.93 -22.11
N PRO A 133 23.15 2.27 -21.54
CA PRO A 133 23.22 0.81 -21.49
C PRO A 133 22.19 0.17 -20.54
N LEU A 134 21.51 0.97 -19.70
CA LEU A 134 20.46 0.50 -18.79
C LEU A 134 19.05 0.91 -19.22
N LEU A 135 18.91 1.57 -20.39
CA LEU A 135 17.64 2.13 -20.87
C LEU A 135 16.96 3.01 -19.82
N LEU A 136 17.72 3.81 -19.08
CA LEU A 136 17.23 4.76 -18.09
C LEU A 136 16.65 6.02 -18.73
N SER A 137 17.25 6.62 -19.75
CA SER A 137 16.59 7.59 -20.65
C SER A 137 15.45 6.90 -21.40
N ARG A 138 14.42 7.53 -21.94
CA ARG A 138 13.93 8.90 -21.93
C ARG A 138 12.96 9.13 -20.78
N GLY A 139 12.93 10.31 -20.17
CA GLY A 139 11.99 10.60 -19.09
C GLY A 139 12.46 11.62 -18.06
N LEU A 140 11.73 11.69 -16.95
CA LEU A 140 12.14 12.40 -15.74
C LEU A 140 12.74 11.41 -14.74
N ILE A 141 13.99 11.63 -14.37
CA ILE A 141 14.71 10.88 -13.35
C ILE A 141 15.08 11.86 -12.24
N ALA A 142 14.46 11.73 -11.08
CA ALA A 142 14.53 12.71 -10.01
C ALA A 142 15.20 12.12 -8.77
N HIS A 143 16.46 12.48 -8.50
CA HIS A 143 17.12 12.18 -7.22
C HIS A 143 16.95 13.29 -6.18
N GLY A 144 16.77 14.53 -6.64
CA GLY A 144 16.62 15.71 -5.79
C GLY A 144 15.20 15.97 -5.32
N THR A 145 14.97 17.20 -4.88
CA THR A 145 13.68 17.67 -4.34
C THR A 145 12.72 18.02 -5.46
N LEU A 146 11.50 17.51 -5.38
CA LEU A 146 10.42 17.85 -6.33
C LEU A 146 9.24 18.46 -5.58
N GLU A 147 8.85 19.66 -5.99
CA GLU A 147 7.60 20.30 -5.58
C GLU A 147 6.78 20.61 -6.83
N ILE A 148 5.69 19.87 -7.03
CA ILE A 148 4.81 20.01 -8.20
C ILE A 148 3.38 20.17 -7.71
N HIS A 149 2.79 21.35 -7.92
CA HIS A 149 1.43 21.65 -7.48
C HIS A 149 0.65 22.30 -8.62
N GLY A 150 -0.19 21.49 -9.27
CA GLY A 150 -1.21 21.97 -10.20
C GLY A 150 -2.42 22.58 -9.47
N ALA A 151 -3.37 23.07 -10.25
CA ALA A 151 -4.63 23.57 -9.71
C ALA A 151 -5.43 22.43 -9.09
N GLU A 152 -5.84 22.60 -7.84
CA GLU A 152 -6.60 21.61 -7.09
C GLU A 152 -7.89 21.20 -7.82
N LYS A 153 -8.12 19.89 -7.89
CA LYS A 153 -9.29 19.29 -8.52
C LYS A 153 -9.71 18.02 -7.78
N VAL A 154 -11.02 17.82 -7.64
CA VAL A 154 -11.54 16.51 -7.20
C VAL A 154 -11.30 15.49 -8.31
N SER A 155 -10.53 14.44 -8.04
CA SER A 155 -10.13 13.51 -9.10
C SER A 155 -11.24 12.58 -9.56
N HIS A 156 -12.14 12.16 -8.67
CA HIS A 156 -13.27 11.33 -9.05
C HIS A 156 -14.49 11.52 -8.14
N LEU A 157 -15.65 11.18 -8.67
CA LEU A 157 -16.95 11.29 -8.03
C LEU A 157 -17.84 10.12 -8.42
N LYS A 158 -18.71 9.68 -7.50
CA LYS A 158 -19.84 8.80 -7.84
C LYS A 158 -20.93 9.56 -8.60
N LEU A 159 -21.64 8.86 -9.48
CA LEU A 159 -22.91 9.32 -10.01
C LEU A 159 -23.95 9.44 -8.87
N ALA A 160 -24.85 10.41 -8.97
CA ALA A 160 -26.04 10.51 -8.11
C ALA A 160 -27.16 9.58 -8.58
N THR A 161 -27.25 9.39 -9.89
CA THR A 161 -28.22 8.52 -10.57
C THR A 161 -27.52 7.78 -11.69
N ASP A 162 -27.91 6.54 -11.94
CA ASP A 162 -27.36 5.73 -13.02
C ASP A 162 -27.48 6.46 -14.36
N ALA A 163 -26.42 6.40 -15.16
CA ALA A 163 -26.39 6.99 -16.50
C ALA A 163 -26.70 5.92 -17.55
N ARG A 164 -27.41 6.29 -18.61
CA ARG A 164 -27.87 5.37 -19.66
C ARG A 164 -27.26 5.71 -21.01
N ALA A 165 -27.22 4.72 -21.88
CA ALA A 165 -26.89 4.94 -23.28
C ALA A 165 -27.87 5.99 -23.86
N GLY A 166 -27.31 6.99 -24.56
CA GLY A 166 -28.05 8.14 -25.08
C GLY A 166 -28.05 9.38 -24.17
N ASP A 167 -27.67 9.26 -22.90
CA ASP A 167 -27.55 10.43 -22.02
C ASP A 167 -26.34 11.28 -22.43
N SER A 168 -26.54 12.59 -22.52
CA SER A 168 -25.49 13.58 -22.79
C SER A 168 -25.14 14.43 -21.56
N GLN A 169 -25.71 14.11 -20.41
CA GLN A 169 -25.51 14.82 -19.15
C GLN A 169 -25.40 13.82 -18.01
N LEU A 170 -24.44 14.05 -17.12
CA LEU A 170 -24.24 13.29 -15.89
C LEU A 170 -24.73 14.11 -14.70
N HIS A 171 -25.28 13.42 -13.71
CA HIS A 171 -25.59 13.96 -12.39
C HIS A 171 -24.68 13.29 -11.36
N LEU A 172 -23.82 14.08 -10.72
CA LEU A 172 -22.84 13.61 -9.75
C LEU A 172 -23.38 13.72 -8.31
N ALA A 173 -22.90 12.84 -7.42
CA ALA A 173 -23.32 12.79 -6.02
C ALA A 173 -23.03 14.08 -5.23
N ARG A 174 -22.04 14.87 -5.68
CA ARG A 174 -21.68 16.18 -5.11
C ARG A 174 -21.11 17.09 -6.19
N SER A 175 -20.83 18.35 -5.83
CA SER A 175 -20.31 19.36 -6.78
C SER A 175 -18.98 18.95 -7.41
N ALA A 176 -18.85 19.16 -8.73
CA ALA A 176 -17.66 18.88 -9.52
C ALA A 176 -16.55 19.94 -9.31
N ARG A 177 -16.03 20.09 -8.08
CA ARG A 177 -15.08 21.15 -7.73
C ARG A 177 -13.81 21.05 -8.57
N GLY A 178 -13.51 22.13 -9.29
CA GLY A 178 -12.32 22.26 -10.16
C GLY A 178 -12.52 21.70 -11.57
N TRP A 179 -13.63 21.02 -11.87
CA TRP A 179 -13.90 20.51 -13.22
C TRP A 179 -14.32 21.66 -14.14
N ARG A 180 -13.95 21.56 -15.42
CA ARG A 180 -14.22 22.60 -16.42
C ARG A 180 -14.47 22.02 -17.82
N GLU A 181 -15.00 22.84 -18.70
CA GLU A 181 -15.06 22.56 -20.14
C GLU A 181 -13.67 22.18 -20.68
N GLY A 182 -13.63 21.15 -21.53
CA GLY A 182 -12.41 20.59 -22.10
C GLY A 182 -11.76 19.50 -21.25
N ASP A 183 -12.17 19.29 -20.00
CA ASP A 183 -11.64 18.18 -19.19
C ASP A 183 -12.05 16.82 -19.77
N THR A 184 -11.11 15.87 -19.72
CA THR A 184 -11.32 14.46 -20.05
C THR A 184 -11.86 13.71 -18.84
N LEU A 185 -13.00 13.05 -19.03
CA LEU A 185 -13.63 12.16 -18.08
C LEU A 185 -13.54 10.72 -18.54
N VAL A 186 -13.49 9.80 -17.57
CA VAL A 186 -13.76 8.38 -17.78
C VAL A 186 -14.94 8.00 -16.90
N ILE A 187 -16.02 7.59 -17.53
CA ILE A 187 -17.20 7.02 -16.85
C ILE A 187 -16.95 5.51 -16.76
N THR A 188 -16.93 4.96 -15.55
CA THR A 188 -16.63 3.54 -15.36
C THR A 188 -17.77 2.66 -15.89
N GLY A 189 -17.43 1.58 -16.58
CA GLY A 189 -18.34 0.49 -16.88
C GLY A 189 -18.90 -0.17 -15.62
N THR A 190 -20.09 -0.75 -15.73
CA THR A 190 -20.73 -1.50 -14.63
C THR A 190 -20.75 -3.00 -14.88
N ARG A 191 -20.28 -3.45 -16.06
CA ARG A 191 -20.06 -4.86 -16.38
C ARG A 191 -18.71 -5.05 -17.04
N PHE A 192 -18.11 -6.20 -16.78
CA PHE A 192 -16.81 -6.57 -17.29
C PHE A 192 -16.85 -7.98 -17.86
N SER A 193 -16.53 -8.11 -19.15
CA SER A 193 -16.42 -9.41 -19.81
C SER A 193 -14.99 -9.94 -19.81
N GLY A 194 -13.99 -9.06 -19.88
CA GLY A 194 -12.58 -9.43 -19.78
C GLY A 194 -12.15 -10.50 -20.79
N TRP A 195 -11.20 -11.35 -20.39
CA TRP A 195 -10.78 -12.52 -21.15
C TRP A 195 -11.77 -13.67 -20.95
N LYS A 196 -12.42 -14.13 -22.02
CA LYS A 196 -13.31 -15.30 -22.01
C LYS A 196 -13.27 -16.06 -23.33
N TRP A 197 -13.84 -17.27 -23.33
CA TRP A 197 -13.94 -18.12 -24.52
C TRP A 197 -14.93 -17.53 -25.54
N ASP A 198 -14.50 -17.41 -26.80
CA ASP A 198 -15.34 -16.97 -27.92
C ASP A 198 -15.59 -18.15 -28.89
N ASN A 199 -16.84 -18.61 -28.95
CA ASN A 199 -17.26 -19.72 -29.81
C ASN A 199 -17.08 -19.47 -31.31
N SER A 200 -17.11 -18.21 -31.76
CA SER A 200 -17.04 -17.87 -33.19
C SER A 200 -15.65 -18.11 -33.77
N ILE A 201 -14.62 -17.91 -32.94
CA ILE A 201 -13.20 -18.09 -33.30
C ILE A 201 -12.56 -19.30 -32.60
N ARG A 202 -13.25 -19.93 -31.63
CA ARG A 202 -12.80 -21.09 -30.85
C ARG A 202 -11.50 -20.85 -30.07
N GLU A 203 -11.35 -19.64 -29.54
CA GLU A 203 -10.18 -19.19 -28.79
C GLU A 203 -10.60 -18.24 -27.66
N VAL A 204 -9.73 -18.05 -26.65
CA VAL A 204 -9.94 -17.06 -25.59
C VAL A 204 -9.53 -15.68 -26.12
N ARG A 205 -10.44 -14.70 -26.02
CA ARG A 205 -10.21 -13.33 -26.47
C ARG A 205 -10.65 -12.33 -25.41
N TYR A 206 -10.02 -11.16 -25.41
CA TYR A 206 -10.42 -10.03 -24.60
C TYR A 206 -11.63 -9.30 -25.22
N HIS A 207 -12.70 -9.13 -24.44
CA HIS A 207 -13.95 -8.49 -24.87
C HIS A 207 -14.09 -7.03 -24.42
N GLY A 208 -13.02 -6.40 -23.90
CA GLY A 208 -13.06 -5.00 -23.49
C GLY A 208 -13.87 -4.76 -22.22
N THR A 209 -14.21 -3.49 -22.02
CA THR A 209 -14.96 -2.95 -20.88
C THR A 209 -16.04 -2.00 -21.40
N GLN A 210 -16.95 -1.58 -20.52
CA GLN A 210 -17.97 -0.56 -20.83
C GLN A 210 -17.52 0.86 -20.43
N ASP A 211 -16.23 1.06 -20.13
CA ASP A 211 -15.73 2.38 -19.74
C ASP A 211 -15.80 3.34 -20.93
N GLU A 212 -16.22 4.58 -20.68
CA GLU A 212 -16.40 5.59 -21.72
C GLU A 212 -15.58 6.84 -21.45
N VAL A 213 -14.69 7.19 -22.39
CA VAL A 213 -13.96 8.46 -22.37
C VAL A 213 -14.83 9.54 -22.98
N ARG A 214 -14.99 10.67 -22.29
CA ARG A 214 -15.77 11.83 -22.74
C ARG A 214 -15.07 13.14 -22.41
N THR A 215 -15.45 14.19 -23.12
CA THR A 215 -14.98 15.54 -22.84
C THR A 215 -16.13 16.37 -22.30
N ILE A 216 -15.86 17.17 -21.26
CA ILE A 216 -16.83 18.09 -20.70
C ILE A 216 -17.07 19.25 -21.68
N THR A 217 -18.34 19.55 -21.97
CA THR A 217 -18.76 20.75 -22.71
C THR A 217 -19.38 21.82 -21.82
N ALA A 218 -19.92 21.45 -20.65
CA ALA A 218 -20.39 22.41 -19.64
C ALA A 218 -20.42 21.79 -18.24
N VAL A 219 -20.26 22.62 -17.20
CA VAL A 219 -20.41 22.22 -15.79
C VAL A 219 -21.32 23.22 -15.08
N SER A 220 -22.30 22.72 -14.34
CA SER A 220 -23.17 23.52 -13.47
C SER A 220 -23.42 22.76 -12.16
N GLY A 221 -22.68 23.12 -11.11
CA GLY A 221 -22.79 22.48 -9.79
C GLY A 221 -22.35 21.01 -9.83
N SER A 222 -23.29 20.09 -9.66
CA SER A 222 -23.09 18.64 -9.76
C SER A 222 -23.49 18.06 -11.13
N SER A 223 -23.90 18.90 -12.08
CA SER A 223 -24.28 18.46 -13.42
C SER A 223 -23.17 18.75 -14.43
N VAL A 224 -22.89 17.77 -15.28
CA VAL A 224 -21.83 17.83 -16.30
C VAL A 224 -22.41 17.45 -17.65
N THR A 225 -22.24 18.29 -18.66
CA THR A 225 -22.64 18.01 -20.04
C THR A 225 -21.46 17.45 -20.82
N LEU A 226 -21.72 16.42 -21.63
CA LEU A 226 -20.73 15.67 -22.40
C LEU A 226 -20.67 16.16 -23.84
N ASP A 227 -19.57 15.88 -24.53
CA ASP A 227 -19.35 16.15 -25.95
C ASP A 227 -20.17 15.22 -26.87
N ALA A 228 -20.44 14.00 -26.42
CA ALA A 228 -21.27 13.03 -27.11
C ALA A 228 -22.11 12.20 -26.11
N PRO A 229 -23.30 11.74 -26.52
CA PRO A 229 -24.10 10.80 -25.73
C PRO A 229 -23.32 9.54 -25.35
N LEU A 230 -23.63 8.96 -24.19
CA LEU A 230 -23.10 7.66 -23.77
C LEU A 230 -23.53 6.54 -24.72
N GLN A 231 -22.69 5.54 -24.91
CA GLN A 231 -22.95 4.35 -25.72
C GLN A 231 -23.42 3.16 -24.89
N HIS A 232 -23.07 3.13 -23.61
CA HIS A 232 -23.37 2.05 -22.68
C HIS A 232 -24.28 2.50 -21.55
N ASN A 233 -25.01 1.54 -20.98
CA ASN A 233 -25.67 1.74 -19.70
C ASN A 233 -24.64 1.56 -18.59
N HIS A 234 -24.61 2.50 -17.66
CA HIS A 234 -23.81 2.46 -16.45
C HIS A 234 -24.73 2.21 -15.25
N GLU A 235 -25.59 1.21 -15.39
CA GLU A 235 -26.60 0.83 -14.42
C GLU A 235 -25.98 -0.05 -13.33
N SER A 236 -26.31 0.27 -12.10
CA SER A 236 -25.93 -0.44 -10.89
C SER A 236 -26.97 -1.52 -10.56
N PRO A 237 -26.60 -2.62 -9.90
CA PRO A 237 -27.56 -3.66 -9.53
C PRO A 237 -28.51 -3.22 -8.41
N ARG A 238 -28.21 -2.13 -7.68
CA ARG A 238 -28.99 -1.62 -6.55
C ARG A 238 -28.89 -0.10 -6.44
N ASP A 239 -29.92 0.53 -5.87
CA ASP A 239 -30.03 1.99 -5.78
C ASP A 239 -28.92 2.65 -4.94
N ASP A 240 -28.38 1.96 -3.93
CA ASP A 240 -27.29 2.41 -3.05
C ASP A 240 -25.91 2.37 -3.71
N LEU A 241 -25.75 1.59 -4.79
CA LEU A 241 -24.50 1.43 -5.53
C LEU A 241 -24.47 2.36 -6.74
N LYS A 242 -23.33 2.93 -7.08
CA LYS A 242 -23.22 3.85 -8.22
C LYS A 242 -21.89 3.72 -8.95
N ALA A 243 -21.92 3.89 -10.26
CA ALA A 243 -20.71 4.01 -11.07
C ALA A 243 -19.91 5.27 -10.69
N SER A 244 -18.60 5.23 -10.92
CA SER A 244 -17.67 6.32 -10.65
C SER A 244 -17.32 7.04 -11.94
N VAL A 245 -16.95 8.32 -11.81
CA VAL A 245 -16.48 9.17 -12.91
C VAL A 245 -15.15 9.77 -12.49
N GLY A 246 -14.07 9.39 -13.19
CA GLY A 246 -12.74 9.96 -12.99
C GLY A 246 -12.49 11.14 -13.93
N ASN A 247 -11.86 12.21 -13.45
CA ASN A 247 -11.37 13.33 -14.23
C ASN A 247 -9.85 13.23 -14.39
N PHE A 248 -9.38 13.17 -15.63
CA PHE A 248 -7.99 12.88 -15.97
C PHE A 248 -7.20 14.10 -16.46
N SER A 249 -7.84 15.29 -16.56
CA SER A 249 -7.15 16.50 -16.99
C SER A 249 -6.55 17.26 -15.83
N ARG A 250 -5.27 17.62 -15.95
CA ARG A 250 -4.57 18.54 -15.04
C ARG A 250 -3.87 19.65 -15.83
N ASN A 251 -3.59 20.77 -15.17
CA ASN A 251 -2.86 21.87 -15.81
C ASN A 251 -1.34 21.74 -15.68
N VAL A 252 -0.84 20.78 -14.90
CA VAL A 252 0.57 20.33 -14.96
C VAL A 252 0.60 18.96 -15.62
N ARG A 253 1.37 18.81 -16.71
CA ARG A 253 1.29 17.63 -17.59
C ARG A 253 2.68 17.11 -17.95
N PHE A 254 2.86 15.79 -17.83
CA PHE A 254 3.99 15.03 -18.32
C PHE A 254 3.51 14.09 -19.42
N VAL A 255 4.09 14.20 -20.62
CA VAL A 255 3.48 13.62 -21.83
C VAL A 255 4.55 12.98 -22.72
N THR A 256 4.29 11.77 -23.24
CA THR A 256 5.07 11.27 -24.39
C THR A 256 4.60 11.97 -25.67
N GLU A 257 5.51 12.60 -26.40
CA GLU A 257 5.20 13.22 -27.68
C GLU A 257 4.62 12.19 -28.67
N SER A 258 3.54 12.55 -29.37
CA SER A 258 2.93 11.68 -30.39
C SER A 258 2.60 10.27 -29.89
N ALA A 259 2.21 10.14 -28.61
CA ALA A 259 2.02 8.87 -27.91
C ALA A 259 1.15 7.81 -28.63
N GLY A 260 0.20 8.25 -29.46
CA GLY A 260 -0.67 7.36 -30.24
C GLY A 260 0.03 6.63 -31.40
N SER A 261 1.22 7.07 -31.81
CA SER A 261 1.98 6.49 -32.92
C SER A 261 3.39 6.01 -32.54
N VAL A 262 3.87 6.36 -31.34
CA VAL A 262 5.21 5.99 -30.88
C VAL A 262 5.18 4.56 -30.30
N PRO A 263 6.11 3.67 -30.71
CA PRO A 263 6.27 2.35 -30.12
C PRO A 263 6.46 2.42 -28.60
N VAL A 264 5.93 1.42 -27.88
CA VAL A 264 5.98 1.39 -26.40
C VAL A 264 7.38 1.58 -25.85
N HIS A 265 8.40 0.92 -26.42
CA HIS A 265 9.78 1.00 -25.93
C HIS A 265 10.43 2.38 -26.08
N GLN A 266 9.83 3.29 -26.85
CA GLN A 266 10.34 4.66 -27.05
C GLN A 266 9.63 5.71 -26.17
N ARG A 267 8.64 5.32 -25.36
CA ARG A 267 7.90 6.25 -24.49
C ARG A 267 8.75 6.80 -23.35
N GLY A 268 8.39 7.99 -22.88
CA GLY A 268 8.94 8.58 -21.65
C GLY A 268 8.41 7.87 -20.40
N HIS A 269 9.12 8.01 -19.28
CA HIS A 269 8.67 7.51 -17.97
C HIS A 269 9.07 8.52 -16.88
N VAL A 270 8.55 8.33 -15.65
CA VAL A 270 8.88 9.18 -14.50
C VAL A 270 9.32 8.30 -13.34
N MET A 271 10.42 8.66 -12.71
CA MET A 271 11.00 7.92 -11.60
C MET A 271 11.58 8.86 -10.54
N PHE A 272 11.03 8.76 -9.34
CA PHE A 272 11.45 9.48 -8.14
C PHE A 272 12.40 8.59 -7.35
N MET A 273 13.70 8.84 -7.50
CA MET A 273 14.78 7.97 -7.07
C MET A 273 15.28 8.36 -5.68
N HIS A 274 15.27 7.40 -4.75
CA HIS A 274 16.09 7.40 -3.53
C HIS A 274 15.89 8.59 -2.57
N ASN A 275 14.78 9.32 -2.70
CA ASN A 275 14.48 10.52 -1.92
C ASN A 275 13.01 10.55 -1.49
N ASN A 276 12.75 11.02 -0.27
CA ASN A 276 11.40 11.22 0.27
C ASN A 276 10.87 12.65 0.05
N ASP A 277 11.74 13.61 -0.27
CA ASP A 277 11.35 15.02 -0.49
C ASP A 277 10.71 15.20 -1.88
N ILE A 278 9.61 14.49 -2.09
CA ILE A 278 8.82 14.43 -3.32
C ILE A 278 7.37 14.75 -2.97
N ASP A 279 6.88 15.89 -3.46
CA ASP A 279 5.48 16.29 -3.34
C ASP A 279 4.90 16.60 -4.72
N VAL A 280 4.06 15.68 -5.23
CA VAL A 280 3.43 15.79 -6.54
C VAL A 280 1.92 15.81 -6.38
N ARG A 281 1.33 16.97 -6.68
CA ARG A 281 -0.11 17.21 -6.54
C ARG A 281 -0.74 17.72 -7.82
N TYR A 282 -1.86 17.12 -8.17
CA TYR A 282 -2.71 17.54 -9.29
C TYR A 282 -1.94 17.63 -10.62
N ALA A 283 -1.10 16.63 -10.91
CA ALA A 283 -0.38 16.48 -12.17
C ALA A 283 -0.92 15.32 -13.02
N GLU A 284 -0.87 15.46 -14.34
CA GLU A 284 -1.28 14.46 -15.33
C GLU A 284 -0.05 13.79 -15.93
N PHE A 285 -0.09 12.46 -16.03
CA PHE A 285 0.90 11.58 -16.61
C PHE A 285 0.24 10.85 -17.78
N PHE A 286 0.43 11.38 -18.98
CA PHE A 286 -0.31 10.97 -20.17
C PHE A 286 0.55 10.10 -21.08
N GLN A 287 0.12 8.84 -21.26
CA GLN A 287 0.76 7.86 -22.13
C GLN A 287 2.27 7.71 -21.85
N LEU A 288 2.59 7.58 -20.57
CA LEU A 288 3.95 7.36 -20.08
C LEU A 288 4.16 5.88 -19.73
N GLY A 289 5.39 5.55 -19.39
CA GLY A 289 5.84 4.21 -19.14
C GLY A 289 6.18 3.46 -20.43
N ARG A 290 7.15 2.55 -20.30
CA ARG A 290 7.61 1.66 -21.38
C ARG A 290 7.96 0.25 -20.92
N THR A 291 7.95 -0.04 -19.62
CA THR A 291 7.91 -1.44 -19.15
C THR A 291 6.57 -2.02 -19.56
N ASP A 292 6.59 -2.99 -20.45
CA ASP A 292 5.41 -3.62 -21.03
C ASP A 292 5.05 -4.87 -20.22
N LYS A 293 3.92 -4.83 -19.52
CA LYS A 293 3.45 -5.94 -18.67
C LYS A 293 2.65 -7.00 -19.46
N SER A 294 2.43 -6.82 -20.75
CA SER A 294 1.82 -7.85 -21.61
C SER A 294 2.78 -8.98 -21.94
N ARG A 295 4.09 -8.71 -21.93
CA ARG A 295 5.18 -9.66 -22.15
C ARG A 295 6.13 -9.70 -20.94
N ASN A 296 6.95 -10.73 -20.85
CA ASN A 296 7.90 -10.85 -19.74
C ASN A 296 8.87 -9.66 -19.76
N ASN A 297 9.17 -9.11 -18.58
CA ASN A 297 10.26 -8.15 -18.38
C ASN A 297 11.36 -8.77 -17.51
N ARG A 298 12.50 -8.07 -17.43
CA ARG A 298 13.64 -8.43 -16.59
C ARG A 298 14.22 -7.20 -15.93
N GLU A 299 14.95 -7.41 -14.85
CA GLU A 299 15.84 -6.37 -14.32
C GLU A 299 16.95 -6.06 -15.30
N ALA A 300 17.35 -4.79 -15.38
CA ALA A 300 18.37 -4.35 -16.33
C ALA A 300 19.69 -5.10 -16.15
N VAL A 301 20.06 -5.37 -14.89
CA VAL A 301 21.30 -6.07 -14.52
C VAL A 301 21.31 -7.55 -14.92
N ASP A 302 20.15 -8.15 -15.18
CA ASP A 302 20.01 -9.56 -15.58
C ASP A 302 19.96 -9.75 -17.10
N VAL A 303 20.16 -8.67 -17.87
CA VAL A 303 20.16 -8.69 -19.34
C VAL A 303 21.59 -8.78 -19.85
N SER A 304 21.93 -9.89 -20.53
CA SER A 304 23.28 -10.11 -21.08
C SER A 304 23.60 -9.28 -22.32
N THR A 305 22.58 -8.91 -23.10
CA THR A 305 22.72 -8.11 -24.32
C THR A 305 21.55 -7.15 -24.39
N MET A 306 21.83 -5.87 -24.15
CA MET A 306 20.82 -4.81 -24.21
C MET A 306 20.58 -4.39 -25.66
N ALA A 307 19.32 -4.36 -26.06
CA ALA A 307 18.83 -3.74 -27.29
C ALA A 307 17.81 -2.65 -26.97
N SER A 308 17.60 -1.70 -27.89
CA SER A 308 16.71 -0.54 -27.69
C SER A 308 15.26 -0.91 -27.36
N ASP A 309 14.80 -2.11 -27.75
CA ASP A 309 13.45 -2.62 -27.54
C ASP A 309 13.35 -3.66 -26.39
N THR A 310 14.43 -3.83 -25.62
CA THR A 310 14.47 -4.74 -24.47
C THR A 310 13.46 -4.30 -23.41
N ASN A 311 12.64 -5.25 -22.95
CA ASN A 311 11.61 -4.97 -21.94
C ASN A 311 12.21 -4.97 -20.53
N VAL A 312 12.78 -3.84 -20.12
CA VAL A 312 13.37 -3.62 -18.80
C VAL A 312 12.31 -3.19 -17.78
N ARG A 313 12.39 -3.71 -16.56
CA ARG A 313 11.53 -3.35 -15.43
C ARG A 313 11.82 -1.91 -14.92
N GLY A 314 10.82 -1.26 -14.32
CA GLY A 314 11.01 0.00 -13.62
C GLY A 314 10.80 1.29 -14.44
N ARG A 315 10.27 1.20 -15.66
CA ARG A 315 9.98 2.36 -16.53
C ARG A 315 8.48 2.59 -16.60
N TYR A 316 7.92 3.19 -15.55
CA TYR A 316 6.48 3.35 -15.36
C TYR A 316 6.02 4.82 -15.46
N SER A 317 4.70 5.02 -15.48
CA SER A 317 4.13 6.37 -15.59
C SER A 317 4.40 7.24 -14.35
N PHE A 318 4.32 6.64 -13.16
CA PHE A 318 4.58 7.28 -11.87
C PHE A 318 5.25 6.27 -10.94
N HIS A 319 6.50 6.51 -10.52
CA HIS A 319 7.29 5.51 -9.79
C HIS A 319 8.08 6.11 -8.64
N PHE A 320 7.65 5.87 -7.39
CA PHE A 320 8.49 6.07 -6.22
C PHE A 320 9.47 4.90 -6.09
N HIS A 321 10.75 5.15 -6.36
CA HIS A 321 11.78 4.14 -6.45
C HIS A 321 12.75 4.24 -5.26
N ARG A 322 12.55 3.33 -4.31
CA ARG A 322 13.50 3.00 -3.23
C ARG A 322 13.94 4.17 -2.36
N SER A 323 13.00 5.05 -1.99
CA SER A 323 13.25 6.19 -1.10
C SER A 323 13.49 5.78 0.37
N GLY A 324 13.15 4.55 0.72
CA GLY A 324 13.31 3.97 2.05
C GLY A 324 12.03 4.01 2.87
N THR A 325 11.94 3.11 3.84
CA THR A 325 10.69 2.82 4.58
C THR A 325 10.73 3.22 6.05
N ARG A 326 11.85 3.76 6.55
CA ARG A 326 12.03 4.01 7.99
C ARG A 326 11.60 5.40 8.46
N ASP A 327 11.62 6.39 7.59
CA ASP A 327 11.20 7.74 7.94
C ASP A 327 9.68 7.85 7.83
N GLN A 328 8.98 7.47 8.91
CA GLN A 328 7.52 7.47 8.96
C GLN A 328 6.91 8.87 9.10
N ASN A 329 7.73 9.90 9.32
CA ASN A 329 7.26 11.28 9.47
C ASN A 329 7.35 12.09 8.17
N ASN A 330 8.09 11.60 7.18
CA ASN A 330 8.28 12.24 5.87
C ASN A 330 7.93 11.27 4.73
N PRO A 331 6.64 11.00 4.47
CA PRO A 331 6.23 10.19 3.33
C PRO A 331 6.45 10.95 2.01
N ALA A 332 6.84 10.23 0.95
CA ALA A 332 6.69 10.74 -0.40
C ALA A 332 5.19 10.93 -0.73
N VAL A 333 4.83 12.05 -1.36
CA VAL A 333 3.44 12.49 -1.51
C VAL A 333 2.99 12.48 -2.97
N GLY A 334 1.89 11.78 -3.24
CA GLY A 334 1.18 11.81 -4.52
C GLY A 334 -0.32 12.06 -4.30
N ILE A 335 -0.79 13.27 -4.57
CA ILE A 335 -2.19 13.66 -4.31
C ILE A 335 -2.90 14.13 -5.58
N GLY A 336 -4.09 13.61 -5.87
CA GLY A 336 -4.94 14.20 -6.89
C GLY A 336 -4.42 14.03 -8.33
N ASN A 337 -3.42 13.17 -8.55
CA ASN A 337 -2.78 12.99 -9.85
C ASN A 337 -3.62 12.11 -10.78
N ALA A 338 -3.31 12.15 -12.07
CA ALA A 338 -3.96 11.34 -13.09
C ALA A 338 -2.93 10.59 -13.96
N VAL A 339 -3.03 9.27 -14.03
CA VAL A 339 -2.32 8.44 -15.01
C VAL A 339 -3.31 8.00 -16.08
N PHE A 340 -3.04 8.34 -17.34
CA PHE A 340 -3.89 7.99 -18.49
C PHE A 340 -3.07 7.23 -19.54
N GLY A 341 -3.22 5.92 -19.58
CA GLY A 341 -2.50 5.03 -20.48
C GLY A 341 -1.11 4.66 -19.96
N SER A 342 -0.91 3.38 -19.61
CA SER A 342 0.41 2.83 -19.27
C SER A 342 0.55 1.41 -19.84
N PRO A 343 1.62 1.08 -20.58
CA PRO A 343 1.85 -0.27 -21.08
C PRO A 343 2.23 -1.25 -19.96
N GLY A 344 2.44 -0.74 -18.75
CA GLY A 344 2.63 -1.51 -17.54
C GLY A 344 1.86 -0.86 -16.40
N TRP A 345 2.45 -0.87 -15.21
CA TRP A 345 1.81 -0.35 -14.02
C TRP A 345 1.54 1.16 -14.11
N GLY A 346 0.46 1.60 -13.47
CA GLY A 346 0.12 3.02 -13.39
C GLY A 346 0.97 3.75 -12.35
N TYR A 347 0.64 3.53 -11.08
CA TYR A 347 1.37 4.04 -9.91
C TYR A 347 2.19 2.93 -9.26
N VAL A 348 3.46 3.21 -9.01
CA VAL A 348 4.40 2.25 -8.41
C VAL A 348 5.00 2.83 -7.15
N HIS A 349 4.87 2.04 -6.08
CA HIS A 349 5.39 2.29 -4.74
C HIS A 349 6.39 1.17 -4.46
N HIS A 350 7.69 1.48 -4.48
CA HIS A 350 8.75 0.47 -4.41
C HIS A 350 9.75 0.84 -3.31
N ASP A 351 9.92 -0.02 -2.29
CA ASP A 351 10.86 0.17 -1.16
C ASP A 351 10.81 1.59 -0.56
N SER A 352 9.60 2.09 -0.33
CA SER A 352 9.34 3.49 0.04
C SER A 352 8.28 3.63 1.12
N HIS A 353 8.29 4.76 1.84
CA HIS A 353 7.18 5.23 2.66
C HIS A 353 6.42 6.31 1.88
N ALA A 354 5.17 6.06 1.48
CA ALA A 354 4.46 7.00 0.61
C ALA A 354 2.95 7.11 0.90
N MET A 355 2.40 8.27 0.58
CA MET A 355 0.97 8.55 0.61
C MET A 355 0.45 8.79 -0.82
N LEU A 356 -0.41 7.90 -1.28
CA LEU A 356 -1.17 8.08 -2.52
C LEU A 356 -2.62 8.38 -2.15
N HIS A 357 -3.05 9.62 -2.36
CA HIS A 357 -4.40 10.07 -2.02
C HIS A 357 -5.14 10.62 -3.24
N ASN A 358 -6.37 10.15 -3.46
CA ASN A 358 -7.28 10.72 -4.47
C ASN A 358 -6.68 10.77 -5.89
N ASN A 359 -5.88 9.78 -6.27
CA ASN A 359 -5.33 9.64 -7.61
C ASN A 359 -6.24 8.80 -8.50
N VAL A 360 -6.15 8.99 -9.82
CA VAL A 360 -6.90 8.22 -10.82
C VAL A 360 -5.95 7.54 -11.80
N SER A 361 -6.23 6.27 -12.11
CA SER A 361 -5.50 5.49 -13.12
C SER A 361 -6.48 4.93 -14.15
N TYR A 362 -6.18 5.07 -15.44
CA TYR A 362 -6.98 4.52 -16.53
C TYR A 362 -6.12 3.89 -17.62
N ASP A 363 -6.58 2.77 -18.17
CA ASP A 363 -5.99 2.08 -19.33
C ASP A 363 -4.54 1.65 -19.06
N THR A 364 -4.37 0.89 -17.98
CA THR A 364 -3.08 0.32 -17.58
C THR A 364 -3.00 -1.16 -17.92
N PHE A 365 -1.80 -1.68 -18.13
CA PHE A 365 -1.57 -3.12 -18.24
C PHE A 365 -0.92 -3.67 -16.97
N GLY A 366 -1.39 -4.82 -16.50
CA GLY A 366 -0.91 -5.48 -15.31
C GLY A 366 -1.60 -5.01 -14.04
N ALA A 367 -1.43 -3.73 -13.66
CA ALA A 367 -2.11 -3.17 -12.49
C ALA A 367 -2.18 -1.63 -12.47
N GLY A 368 -3.25 -1.09 -11.87
CA GLY A 368 -3.42 0.35 -11.69
C GLY A 368 -2.48 0.95 -10.64
N PHE A 369 -2.35 0.29 -9.49
CA PHE A 369 -1.50 0.67 -8.36
C PHE A 369 -0.73 -0.55 -7.86
N VAL A 370 0.57 -0.40 -7.58
CA VAL A 370 1.45 -1.51 -7.18
C VAL A 370 2.35 -1.11 -6.02
N ALA A 371 2.33 -1.92 -4.95
CA ALA A 371 3.38 -2.00 -3.94
C ALA A 371 4.27 -3.19 -4.31
N GLU A 372 5.51 -2.91 -4.74
CA GLU A 372 6.29 -3.82 -5.58
C GLU A 372 7.06 -4.89 -4.79
N THR A 373 7.72 -4.53 -3.69
CA THR A 373 8.77 -5.37 -3.09
C THR A 373 8.44 -5.96 -1.72
N GLY A 374 7.41 -5.47 -1.04
CA GLY A 374 6.85 -6.08 0.15
C GLY A 374 7.11 -5.35 1.47
N ASN A 375 8.11 -4.48 1.51
CA ASN A 375 8.45 -3.70 2.71
C ASN A 375 7.83 -2.28 2.71
N GLU A 376 7.07 -1.93 1.67
CA GLU A 376 6.44 -0.62 1.54
C GLU A 376 5.50 -0.31 2.71
N THR A 377 5.49 0.95 3.13
CA THR A 377 4.61 1.46 4.19
C THR A 377 3.93 2.74 3.75
N GLY A 378 2.90 3.16 4.48
CA GLY A 378 2.18 4.40 4.20
C GLY A 378 0.70 4.12 3.94
N ALA A 379 0.08 4.91 3.06
CA ALA A 379 -1.37 4.82 2.85
C ALA A 379 -1.79 5.13 1.42
N TRP A 380 -2.71 4.31 0.90
CA TRP A 380 -3.45 4.54 -0.32
C TRP A 380 -4.90 4.82 0.07
N THR A 381 -5.33 6.06 -0.13
CA THR A 381 -6.64 6.53 0.31
C THR A 381 -7.43 7.15 -0.84
N HIS A 382 -8.69 6.75 -0.99
CA HIS A 382 -9.60 7.35 -1.98
C HIS A 382 -9.08 7.35 -3.43
N ASN A 383 -8.24 6.40 -3.84
CA ASN A 383 -7.80 6.31 -5.24
C ASN A 383 -8.83 5.57 -6.10
N LEU A 384 -8.83 5.82 -7.40
CA LEU A 384 -9.68 5.12 -8.37
C LEU A 384 -8.83 4.50 -9.49
N ALA A 385 -8.90 3.17 -9.63
CA ALA A 385 -8.31 2.42 -10.72
C ALA A 385 -9.41 1.97 -11.69
N ILE A 386 -9.29 2.34 -12.97
CA ILE A 386 -10.24 2.00 -14.02
C ILE A 386 -9.48 1.25 -15.11
N LYS A 387 -10.00 0.10 -15.56
CA LYS A 387 -9.44 -0.65 -16.70
C LYS A 387 -7.94 -0.96 -16.53
N ALA A 388 -7.65 -1.96 -15.71
CA ALA A 388 -6.36 -2.63 -15.67
C ALA A 388 -6.47 -3.95 -16.44
N GLU A 389 -5.87 -4.02 -17.63
CA GLU A 389 -5.87 -5.23 -18.46
C GLU A 389 -4.75 -6.18 -18.02
N GLY A 390 -5.04 -7.48 -18.00
CA GLY A 390 -4.05 -8.53 -17.70
C GLY A 390 -3.77 -9.43 -18.88
N ILE A 391 -2.79 -10.34 -18.75
CA ILE A 391 -2.56 -11.39 -19.75
C ILE A 391 -3.69 -12.43 -19.76
N SER A 392 -3.85 -13.12 -20.89
CA SER A 392 -4.84 -14.21 -21.00
C SER A 392 -4.52 -15.33 -20.01
N GLY A 393 -5.56 -15.86 -19.34
CA GLY A 393 -5.41 -16.94 -18.36
C GLY A 393 -4.98 -16.49 -16.95
N ALA A 394 -4.78 -15.19 -16.70
CA ALA A 394 -4.37 -14.63 -15.42
C ALA A 394 -5.45 -14.67 -14.30
N TYR A 395 -6.19 -15.77 -14.20
CA TYR A 395 -7.18 -16.01 -13.14
C TYR A 395 -6.49 -16.12 -11.78
N ASN A 396 -5.41 -16.92 -11.69
CA ASN A 396 -4.59 -17.06 -10.50
C ASN A 396 -3.17 -16.52 -10.75
N PRO A 397 -2.69 -15.52 -9.98
CA PRO A 397 -1.39 -14.89 -10.17
C PRO A 397 -0.23 -15.81 -9.83
N LYS A 398 -0.46 -16.87 -9.04
CA LYS A 398 0.55 -17.87 -8.70
C LYS A 398 1.13 -18.56 -9.93
N ASN A 399 0.29 -18.83 -10.93
CA ASN A 399 0.66 -19.65 -12.07
C ASN A 399 1.05 -18.82 -13.31
N ASN A 400 0.65 -17.55 -13.33
CA ASN A 400 0.75 -16.69 -14.52
C ASN A 400 1.75 -15.54 -14.37
N ASN A 401 2.35 -15.40 -13.19
CA ASN A 401 3.50 -14.51 -12.98
C ASN A 401 4.80 -15.31 -13.08
N ASP A 402 5.85 -14.68 -13.61
CA ASP A 402 7.21 -15.25 -13.55
C ASP A 402 7.81 -14.93 -12.18
N ILE A 403 7.47 -15.75 -11.19
CA ILE A 403 7.94 -15.62 -9.80
C ILE A 403 9.44 -15.87 -9.63
N PHE A 404 10.12 -16.40 -10.65
CA PHE A 404 11.58 -16.57 -10.66
C PHE A 404 12.29 -15.33 -11.19
N GLY A 405 11.70 -14.64 -12.16
CA GLY A 405 12.15 -13.32 -12.64
C GLY A 405 11.59 -12.13 -11.85
N PHE A 406 10.76 -12.39 -10.83
CA PHE A 406 9.99 -11.38 -10.09
C PHE A 406 9.12 -10.48 -11.00
N ASP A 407 8.64 -11.02 -12.12
CA ASP A 407 7.71 -10.32 -13.01
C ASP A 407 6.27 -10.59 -12.57
N ILE A 408 5.85 -9.81 -11.58
CA ILE A 408 4.56 -9.89 -10.89
C ILE A 408 3.53 -8.90 -11.45
N ALA A 409 2.30 -8.95 -10.90
CA ALA A 409 1.21 -8.02 -11.18
C ALA A 409 0.91 -7.84 -12.68
N ARG A 410 0.78 -8.97 -13.41
CA ARG A 410 0.44 -9.01 -14.85
C ARG A 410 -1.00 -9.41 -15.12
N SER A 411 -1.81 -9.46 -14.07
CA SER A 411 -3.14 -10.08 -14.06
C SER A 411 -4.30 -9.12 -14.30
N GLY A 412 -4.07 -7.81 -14.41
CA GLY A 412 -5.12 -6.81 -14.60
C GLY A 412 -5.78 -6.41 -13.28
N ASP A 413 -4.98 -6.05 -12.28
CA ASP A 413 -5.44 -5.73 -10.94
C ASP A 413 -5.71 -4.23 -10.76
N GLY A 414 -6.74 -3.85 -10.01
CA GLY A 414 -6.90 -2.45 -9.59
C GLY A 414 -5.74 -2.04 -8.68
N PHE A 415 -5.57 -2.80 -7.60
CA PHE A 415 -4.56 -2.58 -6.57
C PHE A 415 -3.81 -3.89 -6.28
N TRP A 416 -2.49 -3.84 -6.41
CA TRP A 416 -1.59 -4.95 -6.12
C TRP A 416 -0.68 -4.66 -4.93
N PHE A 417 -0.58 -5.62 -4.02
CA PHE A 417 0.25 -5.53 -2.84
C PHE A 417 1.16 -6.76 -2.71
N GLN A 418 2.46 -6.53 -2.85
CA GLN A 418 3.49 -7.49 -2.43
C GLN A 418 3.76 -7.44 -0.91
N GLY A 419 3.32 -6.36 -0.26
CA GLY A 419 3.49 -6.10 1.16
C GLY A 419 2.16 -5.91 1.89
N ARG A 420 2.23 -5.71 3.20
CA ARG A 420 1.03 -5.61 4.06
C ARG A 420 0.93 -4.34 4.89
N MET A 421 1.94 -3.47 4.82
CA MET A 421 2.04 -2.29 5.67
C MET A 421 1.57 -0.98 5.00
N VAL A 422 1.05 -1.07 3.78
CA VAL A 422 0.33 0.01 3.10
C VAL A 422 -1.14 -0.09 3.45
N ALA A 423 -1.67 0.94 4.12
CA ALA A 423 -3.10 1.04 4.43
C ALA A 423 -3.93 1.27 3.16
N ALA A 424 -4.99 0.49 2.96
CA ALA A 424 -5.92 0.65 1.84
C ALA A 424 -7.29 1.09 2.38
N VAL A 425 -7.62 2.37 2.21
CA VAL A 425 -8.87 2.95 2.74
C VAL A 425 -9.64 3.72 1.67
N GLY A 426 -10.91 3.37 1.43
CA GLY A 426 -11.78 4.15 0.54
C GLY A 426 -11.44 4.06 -0.95
N ASN A 427 -10.61 3.10 -1.39
CA ASN A 427 -10.20 2.99 -2.78
C ASN A 427 -11.24 2.27 -3.63
N ILE A 428 -11.29 2.58 -4.92
CA ILE A 428 -12.25 2.02 -5.87
C ILE A 428 -11.51 1.37 -7.04
N ALA A 429 -11.83 0.12 -7.35
CA ALA A 429 -11.38 -0.57 -8.56
C ALA A 429 -12.58 -0.88 -9.46
N ALA A 430 -12.52 -0.47 -10.72
CA ALA A 430 -13.61 -0.65 -11.68
C ALA A 430 -13.11 -1.22 -13.01
N SER A 431 -13.85 -2.16 -13.59
CA SER A 431 -13.54 -2.73 -14.91
C SER A 431 -12.17 -3.42 -14.96
N VAL A 432 -11.81 -4.14 -13.89
CA VAL A 432 -10.52 -4.81 -13.70
C VAL A 432 -10.71 -6.32 -13.63
N ASN A 433 -9.65 -7.11 -13.83
CA ASN A 433 -9.74 -8.54 -13.55
C ASN A 433 -9.99 -8.78 -12.06
N ARG A 434 -9.24 -8.10 -11.17
CA ARG A 434 -9.41 -8.22 -9.72
C ARG A 434 -9.26 -6.86 -9.04
N GLY A 435 -10.10 -6.59 -8.06
CA GLY A 435 -10.09 -5.30 -7.35
C GLY A 435 -8.81 -5.10 -6.55
N PHE A 436 -8.62 -5.95 -5.54
CA PHE A 436 -7.49 -5.88 -4.59
C PHE A 436 -6.77 -7.22 -4.50
N THR A 437 -5.46 -7.24 -4.70
CA THR A 437 -4.67 -8.46 -4.67
C THR A 437 -3.50 -8.35 -3.69
N TYR A 438 -3.49 -9.21 -2.66
CA TYR A 438 -2.35 -9.39 -1.75
C TYR A 438 -1.60 -10.67 -2.10
N PHE A 439 -0.46 -10.54 -2.76
CA PHE A 439 0.30 -11.67 -3.31
C PHE A 439 1.68 -11.78 -2.66
N HIS A 440 1.98 -12.90 -2.02
CA HIS A 440 3.22 -13.08 -1.27
C HIS A 440 3.90 -14.40 -1.63
N ARG A 441 4.47 -14.43 -2.83
CA ARG A 441 5.32 -15.53 -3.31
C ARG A 441 6.46 -14.94 -4.13
N ASP A 442 7.66 -15.42 -3.85
CA ASP A 442 8.87 -15.02 -4.53
C ASP A 442 9.87 -16.19 -4.49
N HIS A 443 10.49 -16.49 -5.63
CA HIS A 443 11.57 -17.49 -5.76
C HIS A 443 12.89 -16.87 -6.24
N SER A 444 12.96 -15.53 -6.25
CA SER A 444 14.09 -14.73 -6.73
C SER A 444 14.86 -14.01 -5.62
N ASP A 445 14.38 -14.10 -4.37
CA ASP A 445 14.88 -13.32 -3.21
C ASP A 445 14.80 -11.78 -3.39
N THR A 446 13.93 -11.30 -4.29
CA THR A 446 13.69 -9.87 -4.53
C THR A 446 12.74 -9.26 -3.50
N MET A 447 11.81 -10.05 -2.95
CA MET A 447 10.86 -9.60 -1.94
C MET A 447 11.58 -9.26 -0.64
N ILE A 448 11.42 -8.03 -0.19
CA ILE A 448 12.16 -7.48 0.94
C ILE A 448 11.36 -7.69 2.23
N GLY A 449 12.03 -8.19 3.28
CA GLY A 449 11.46 -8.28 4.60
C GLY A 449 11.17 -6.91 5.21
N THR A 450 10.16 -6.84 6.07
CA THR A 450 9.77 -5.62 6.79
C THR A 450 10.53 -5.51 8.11
N ASP A 451 10.88 -4.29 8.50
CA ASP A 451 11.39 -4.01 9.84
C ASP A 451 10.25 -4.15 10.87
N PRO A 452 10.31 -5.10 11.81
CA PRO A 452 9.22 -5.34 12.75
C PRO A 452 8.93 -4.12 13.62
N GLY A 453 9.91 -3.23 13.85
CA GLY A 453 9.73 -1.99 14.60
C GLY A 453 8.75 -0.99 13.96
N LEU A 454 8.41 -1.18 12.67
CA LEU A 454 7.38 -0.39 11.98
C LEU A 454 5.95 -0.88 12.24
N PHE A 455 5.81 -2.08 12.80
CA PHE A 455 4.53 -2.63 13.20
C PHE A 455 4.19 -2.27 14.65
N MET A 456 2.91 -2.13 14.97
CA MET A 456 2.46 -1.73 16.32
C MET A 456 2.85 -2.72 17.42
N ALA A 457 3.04 -4.00 17.06
CA ALA A 457 3.36 -5.09 17.98
C ALA A 457 4.63 -5.83 17.51
N PRO A 458 5.81 -5.18 17.54
CA PRO A 458 7.05 -5.75 16.99
C PRO A 458 7.42 -7.08 17.65
N GLN A 459 7.12 -7.23 18.94
CA GLN A 459 7.41 -8.46 19.67
C GLN A 459 6.56 -9.65 19.21
N ALA A 460 5.36 -9.43 18.63
CA ALA A 460 4.51 -10.52 18.15
C ALA A 460 5.04 -11.15 16.86
N VAL A 461 5.58 -10.33 15.97
CA VAL A 461 6.00 -10.77 14.62
C VAL A 461 7.47 -11.23 14.57
N GLY A 462 8.30 -10.81 15.54
CA GLY A 462 9.71 -11.17 15.67
C GLY A 462 10.61 -9.96 15.81
N LEU A 463 11.67 -10.05 16.62
CA LEU A 463 12.59 -8.95 16.93
C LEU A 463 13.96 -9.10 16.26
N ALA A 464 14.30 -10.30 15.82
CA ALA A 464 15.58 -10.61 15.23
C ALA A 464 15.61 -10.28 13.72
N GLY A 465 16.02 -9.06 13.39
CA GLY A 465 16.22 -8.63 12.00
C GLY A 465 14.90 -8.27 11.30
N THR A 466 14.81 -8.52 10.00
CA THR A 466 13.60 -8.28 9.21
C THR A 466 12.68 -9.50 9.24
N VAL A 467 11.37 -9.26 9.30
CA VAL A 467 10.35 -10.31 9.17
C VAL A 467 9.91 -10.43 7.72
N PRO A 468 9.62 -11.63 7.20
CA PRO A 468 9.08 -11.76 5.86
C PRO A 468 7.77 -10.97 5.70
N ALA A 469 7.56 -10.34 4.54
CA ALA A 469 6.36 -9.55 4.25
C ALA A 469 5.05 -10.35 4.39
N ASP A 470 5.15 -11.69 4.31
CA ASP A 470 4.04 -12.59 4.55
C ASP A 470 3.69 -12.84 6.02
N LYS A 471 4.43 -12.30 6.99
CA LYS A 471 4.20 -12.57 8.43
C LYS A 471 3.55 -11.44 9.21
N ILE A 472 3.35 -10.27 8.61
CA ILE A 472 2.67 -9.16 9.28
C ILE A 472 1.19 -9.23 8.90
N PRO A 473 0.22 -8.92 9.77
CA PRO A 473 -1.18 -8.73 9.38
C PRO A 473 -1.34 -7.62 8.34
N ILE A 474 -2.40 -7.65 7.53
CA ILE A 474 -2.70 -6.50 6.64
C ILE A 474 -3.04 -5.29 7.52
N ARG A 475 -2.26 -4.22 7.38
CA ARG A 475 -2.49 -2.95 8.04
C ARG A 475 -3.63 -2.22 7.31
N HIS A 476 -4.81 -2.20 7.91
CA HIS A 476 -6.03 -1.52 7.43
C HIS A 476 -6.47 -1.86 6.00
N PHE A 477 -7.64 -2.50 5.91
CA PHE A 477 -8.43 -2.60 4.69
C PHE A 477 -9.86 -2.19 5.04
N HIS A 478 -10.29 -1.02 4.57
CA HIS A 478 -11.56 -0.43 5.01
C HIS A 478 -12.22 0.44 3.93
N GLY A 479 -13.54 0.32 3.76
CA GLY A 479 -14.33 1.18 2.88
C GLY A 479 -13.95 1.05 1.40
N ASN A 480 -13.29 -0.05 1.01
CA ASN A 480 -12.83 -0.25 -0.36
C ASN A 480 -13.97 -0.82 -1.22
N GLU A 481 -13.93 -0.54 -2.52
CA GLU A 481 -14.95 -0.97 -3.46
C GLU A 481 -14.33 -1.59 -4.72
N ALA A 482 -14.88 -2.70 -5.19
CA ALA A 482 -14.50 -3.32 -6.45
C ALA A 482 -15.72 -3.70 -7.28
N TYR A 483 -15.84 -3.24 -8.52
CA TYR A 483 -16.98 -3.63 -9.35
C TYR A 483 -16.65 -3.77 -10.82
N ALA A 484 -17.56 -4.44 -11.52
CA ALA A 484 -17.31 -4.89 -12.88
C ALA A 484 -15.96 -5.62 -12.94
N SER A 485 -15.83 -6.70 -12.17
CA SER A 485 -14.57 -7.44 -12.07
C SER A 485 -14.78 -8.96 -12.06
N THR A 486 -13.70 -9.71 -12.21
CA THR A 486 -13.76 -11.16 -11.97
C THR A 486 -13.76 -11.43 -10.47
N LEU A 487 -12.81 -10.85 -9.72
CA LEU A 487 -12.79 -10.96 -8.26
C LEU A 487 -12.86 -9.58 -7.58
N GLY A 488 -13.56 -9.50 -6.45
CA GLY A 488 -13.52 -8.32 -5.59
C GLY A 488 -12.16 -8.19 -4.91
N THR A 489 -11.80 -9.16 -4.07
CA THR A 489 -10.50 -9.21 -3.39
C THR A 489 -9.88 -10.61 -3.43
N PHE A 490 -8.56 -10.68 -3.49
CA PHE A 490 -7.79 -11.92 -3.55
C PHE A 490 -6.57 -11.88 -2.63
N VAL A 491 -6.44 -12.85 -1.75
CA VAL A 491 -5.27 -13.00 -0.86
C VAL A 491 -4.62 -14.35 -1.11
N VAL A 492 -3.33 -14.35 -1.41
CA VAL A 492 -2.55 -15.60 -1.48
C VAL A 492 -1.15 -15.41 -0.91
N LYS A 493 -0.76 -16.34 -0.03
CA LYS A 493 0.59 -16.38 0.54
C LYS A 493 1.37 -17.62 0.11
N ALA A 494 2.61 -17.68 0.57
CA ALA A 494 3.47 -18.85 0.44
C ALA A 494 3.06 -19.99 1.38
N ASN A 495 2.55 -19.69 2.58
CA ASN A 495 2.21 -20.67 3.62
C ASN A 495 1.25 -20.09 4.69
N PRO A 496 0.45 -20.94 5.37
CA PRO A 496 -0.57 -20.50 6.33
C PRO A 496 -0.04 -19.95 7.66
N ARG A 497 1.21 -20.24 8.03
CA ARG A 497 1.77 -19.89 9.35
C ARG A 497 1.97 -18.38 9.50
N GLN A 498 1.32 -17.74 10.46
CA GLN A 498 1.53 -16.31 10.76
C GLN A 498 2.56 -16.12 11.87
N ARG A 499 2.60 -17.05 12.83
CA ARG A 499 3.41 -17.07 14.05
C ARG A 499 3.00 -16.08 15.13
N HIS A 500 1.78 -15.56 15.02
CA HIS A 500 1.15 -14.66 15.97
C HIS A 500 -0.37 -14.83 15.89
N ASP A 501 -1.10 -14.39 16.91
CA ASP A 501 -2.57 -14.42 16.95
C ASP A 501 -3.20 -13.05 16.60
N ILE A 502 -2.41 -12.13 16.03
CA ILE A 502 -2.96 -10.86 15.52
C ILE A 502 -3.73 -11.11 14.22
N TYR A 503 -5.01 -10.76 14.21
CA TYR A 503 -5.88 -10.94 13.06
C TYR A 503 -5.61 -9.88 11.99
N THR A 504 -5.67 -10.31 10.74
CA THR A 504 -5.94 -9.40 9.62
C THR A 504 -7.42 -9.06 9.63
N VAL A 505 -7.75 -7.78 9.78
CA VAL A 505 -9.12 -7.28 9.72
C VAL A 505 -9.34 -6.58 8.38
N MET A 506 -10.17 -7.17 7.54
CA MET A 506 -10.71 -6.55 6.33
C MET A 506 -12.15 -6.16 6.63
N SER A 507 -12.46 -4.87 6.52
CA SER A 507 -13.76 -4.33 6.95
C SER A 507 -14.40 -3.48 5.86
N ASP A 508 -15.73 -3.37 5.88
CA ASP A 508 -16.51 -2.45 5.04
C ASP A 508 -16.07 -2.53 3.56
N PHE A 509 -16.16 -3.73 2.99
CA PHE A 509 -15.77 -3.99 1.62
C PHE A 509 -16.99 -4.17 0.75
N THR A 510 -17.12 -3.37 -0.30
CA THR A 510 -18.21 -3.50 -1.26
C THR A 510 -17.68 -4.13 -2.56
N ALA A 511 -18.29 -5.20 -3.05
CA ALA A 511 -18.02 -5.68 -4.40
C ALA A 511 -19.30 -6.02 -5.16
N TRP A 512 -19.42 -5.59 -6.41
CA TRP A 512 -20.64 -5.83 -7.17
C TRP A 512 -20.40 -6.01 -8.66
N GLU A 513 -21.28 -6.76 -9.31
CA GLU A 513 -21.02 -7.24 -10.68
C GLU A 513 -19.70 -8.02 -10.75
N VAL A 514 -19.49 -8.92 -9.77
CA VAL A 514 -18.30 -9.76 -9.63
C VAL A 514 -18.60 -11.25 -9.78
N LYS A 515 -17.62 -12.01 -10.26
CA LYS A 515 -17.74 -13.47 -10.37
C LYS A 515 -17.55 -14.13 -9.00
N THR A 516 -16.53 -13.69 -8.26
CA THR A 516 -16.29 -14.08 -6.87
C THR A 516 -16.08 -12.82 -6.02
N GLY A 517 -16.74 -12.73 -4.86
CA GLY A 517 -16.63 -11.55 -3.98
C GLY A 517 -15.26 -11.45 -3.32
N ALA A 518 -14.86 -12.50 -2.60
CA ALA A 518 -13.56 -12.60 -1.95
C ALA A 518 -13.01 -14.03 -2.05
N SER A 519 -11.70 -14.17 -2.27
CA SER A 519 -11.03 -15.48 -2.27
C SER A 519 -9.71 -15.40 -1.51
N ILE A 520 -9.57 -16.24 -0.48
CA ILE A 520 -8.50 -16.18 0.52
C ILE A 520 -7.79 -17.54 0.55
N GLU A 521 -6.47 -17.57 0.35
CA GLU A 521 -5.69 -18.80 0.28
C GLU A 521 -4.37 -18.74 1.07
N TYR A 522 -3.90 -19.90 1.53
CA TYR A 522 -2.59 -20.10 2.17
C TYR A 522 -2.35 -19.18 3.38
N THR A 523 -3.36 -18.90 4.21
CA THR A 523 -3.24 -17.94 5.32
C THR A 523 -4.04 -18.37 6.55
N SER A 524 -3.88 -17.65 7.67
CA SER A 524 -4.63 -17.86 8.91
C SER A 524 -4.89 -16.52 9.59
N HIS A 525 -5.85 -16.48 10.53
CA HIS A 525 -6.20 -15.30 11.36
C HIS A 525 -6.80 -14.14 10.55
N TYR A 526 -7.91 -14.38 9.86
CA TYR A 526 -8.61 -13.34 9.09
C TYR A 526 -10.03 -13.12 9.61
N LEU A 527 -10.40 -11.85 9.75
CA LEU A 527 -11.75 -11.38 9.98
C LEU A 527 -12.20 -10.58 8.75
N LEU A 528 -13.20 -11.09 8.03
CA LEU A 528 -13.91 -10.39 6.97
C LEU A 528 -15.20 -9.83 7.55
N ARG A 529 -15.21 -8.53 7.85
CA ARG A 529 -16.32 -7.84 8.54
C ARG A 529 -17.05 -6.91 7.58
N ASP A 530 -18.37 -6.92 7.60
CA ASP A 530 -19.18 -5.97 6.81
C ASP A 530 -18.87 -6.03 5.31
N PHE A 531 -18.73 -7.25 4.76
CA PHE A 531 -18.55 -7.43 3.31
C PHE A 531 -19.91 -7.39 2.63
N ASP A 532 -20.11 -6.47 1.69
CA ASP A 532 -21.31 -6.37 0.84
C ASP A 532 -20.96 -6.78 -0.59
N VAL A 533 -21.26 -8.03 -0.95
CA VAL A 533 -20.88 -8.63 -2.23
C VAL A 533 -22.11 -9.04 -3.05
N THR A 534 -22.15 -8.64 -4.32
CA THR A 534 -23.24 -8.94 -5.27
C THR A 534 -22.69 -9.58 -6.55
N GLY A 535 -23.21 -10.75 -6.90
CA GLY A 535 -22.81 -11.52 -8.07
C GLY A 535 -23.12 -10.82 -9.40
N LEU A 536 -22.34 -11.15 -10.41
CA LEU A 536 -22.48 -10.59 -11.75
C LEU A 536 -23.73 -11.02 -12.49
N THR A 537 -24.16 -10.17 -13.43
CA THR A 537 -25.19 -10.53 -14.41
C THR A 537 -24.62 -11.58 -15.37
N SER A 538 -25.18 -12.78 -15.38
CA SER A 538 -24.71 -13.89 -16.20
C SER A 538 -24.69 -13.57 -17.71
N GLU A 539 -23.63 -14.02 -18.37
CA GLU A 539 -23.45 -14.00 -19.82
C GLU A 539 -22.90 -15.36 -20.30
N PRO A 540 -22.89 -15.67 -21.61
CA PRO A 540 -22.34 -16.93 -22.09
C PRO A 540 -20.90 -17.17 -21.58
N PHE A 541 -20.67 -18.32 -20.96
CA PHE A 541 -19.39 -18.75 -20.38
C PHE A 541 -18.89 -17.94 -19.17
N ARG A 542 -19.73 -17.08 -18.58
CA ARG A 542 -19.40 -16.31 -17.38
C ARG A 542 -20.65 -16.08 -16.53
N SER A 543 -20.67 -16.66 -15.34
CA SER A 543 -21.73 -16.49 -14.32
C SER A 543 -21.08 -16.17 -12.97
N ALA A 544 -21.86 -15.67 -12.02
CA ALA A 544 -21.44 -15.57 -10.63
C ALA A 544 -21.17 -16.97 -10.06
N GLU A 545 -20.11 -17.14 -9.27
CA GLU A 545 -19.75 -18.42 -8.65
C GLU A 545 -19.91 -18.34 -7.14
N THR A 546 -18.99 -17.68 -6.42
CA THR A 546 -18.94 -17.74 -4.95
C THR A 546 -18.90 -16.35 -4.32
N GLY A 547 -19.70 -16.08 -3.30
CA GLY A 547 -19.63 -14.84 -2.55
C GLY A 547 -18.28 -14.68 -1.83
N ILE A 548 -18.01 -15.56 -0.87
CA ILE A 548 -16.73 -15.62 -0.14
C ILE A 548 -16.19 -17.05 -0.21
N GLU A 549 -14.94 -17.19 -0.62
CA GLU A 549 -14.26 -18.48 -0.77
C GLU A 549 -13.04 -18.56 0.16
N PHE A 550 -12.99 -19.59 0.99
CA PHE A 550 -11.77 -20.01 1.67
C PHE A 550 -11.12 -21.14 0.88
N GLY A 551 -10.07 -20.79 0.16
CA GLY A 551 -9.33 -21.76 -0.64
C GLY A 551 -8.28 -22.51 0.18
N ARG A 552 -7.45 -23.26 -0.55
CA ARG A 552 -6.43 -24.16 -0.01
C ARG A 552 -5.56 -23.56 1.09
N ASN A 553 -5.31 -24.34 2.14
CA ASN A 553 -4.49 -24.04 3.31
C ASN A 553 -4.92 -22.76 4.05
N THR A 554 -6.20 -22.67 4.40
CA THR A 554 -6.74 -21.61 5.26
C THR A 554 -7.12 -22.17 6.63
N THR A 555 -6.83 -21.43 7.71
CA THR A 555 -7.29 -21.79 9.08
C THR A 555 -7.72 -20.57 9.89
N ASP A 556 -8.59 -20.74 10.88
CA ASP A 556 -9.00 -19.68 11.83
C ASP A 556 -9.57 -18.43 11.14
N MET A 557 -10.61 -18.66 10.32
CA MET A 557 -11.29 -17.64 9.51
C MET A 557 -12.62 -17.22 10.13
N VAL A 558 -12.92 -15.92 10.07
CA VAL A 558 -14.19 -15.36 10.54
C VAL A 558 -14.80 -14.49 9.46
N VAL A 559 -16.07 -14.74 9.14
CA VAL A 559 -16.93 -13.84 8.36
C VAL A 559 -17.96 -13.26 9.32
N ARG A 560 -18.13 -11.95 9.31
CA ARG A 560 -19.07 -11.27 10.19
C ARG A 560 -19.88 -10.23 9.43
N ASP A 561 -21.19 -10.27 9.64
CA ASP A 561 -22.15 -9.27 9.15
C ASP A 561 -22.07 -9.05 7.63
N ALA A 562 -21.72 -10.10 6.88
CA ALA A 562 -21.61 -10.03 5.42
C ALA A 562 -22.98 -10.06 4.74
N ARG A 563 -23.17 -9.20 3.74
CA ARG A 563 -24.30 -9.23 2.80
C ARG A 563 -23.82 -9.87 1.49
N ILE A 564 -24.40 -11.01 1.11
CA ILE A 564 -24.02 -11.78 -0.07
C ILE A 564 -25.26 -12.00 -0.93
N GLU A 565 -25.24 -11.53 -2.17
CA GLU A 565 -26.41 -11.56 -3.06
C GLU A 565 -26.07 -12.15 -4.44
N ASN A 566 -26.93 -13.04 -4.95
CA ASN A 566 -26.94 -13.50 -6.35
C ASN A 566 -25.68 -14.27 -6.82
N PHE A 567 -25.17 -15.19 -5.99
CA PHE A 567 -24.09 -16.14 -6.34
C PHE A 567 -24.61 -17.58 -6.43
N ASP A 568 -23.88 -18.48 -7.07
CA ASP A 568 -24.21 -19.91 -6.98
C ASP A 568 -23.98 -20.41 -5.55
N VAL A 569 -22.85 -20.06 -4.94
CA VAL A 569 -22.48 -20.36 -3.55
C VAL A 569 -22.35 -19.06 -2.74
N GLY A 570 -22.95 -19.02 -1.54
CA GLY A 570 -22.81 -17.90 -0.61
C GLY A 570 -21.40 -17.83 -0.02
N ILE A 571 -21.08 -18.79 0.85
CA ILE A 571 -19.75 -18.93 1.45
C ILE A 571 -19.26 -20.37 1.24
N ASP A 572 -18.08 -20.51 0.66
CA ASP A 572 -17.37 -21.78 0.56
C ASP A 572 -16.42 -21.93 1.77
N LEU A 573 -16.66 -22.97 2.56
CA LEU A 573 -15.97 -23.29 3.81
C LEU A 573 -14.99 -24.48 3.64
N ASP A 574 -14.48 -24.69 2.42
CA ASP A 574 -13.50 -25.73 2.10
C ASP A 574 -12.22 -25.64 2.97
N LYS A 575 -11.76 -26.79 3.45
CA LYS A 575 -10.62 -26.97 4.35
C LYS A 575 -9.56 -27.85 3.69
N ASP A 576 -9.24 -27.47 2.47
CA ASP A 576 -8.32 -28.21 1.61
C ASP A 576 -6.87 -28.00 2.09
N HIS A 577 -6.27 -29.01 2.72
CA HIS A 577 -4.90 -28.93 3.24
C HIS A 577 -3.93 -29.86 2.52
N VAL A 578 -2.73 -29.33 2.20
CA VAL A 578 -1.65 -30.12 1.57
C VAL A 578 -0.89 -31.03 2.56
N SER A 579 -1.17 -30.91 3.86
CA SER A 579 -0.58 -31.72 4.93
C SER A 579 -1.68 -32.20 5.89
N SER A 580 -1.38 -33.19 6.73
CA SER A 580 -2.38 -33.97 7.48
C SER A 580 -2.43 -33.69 8.99
N ASN A 581 -1.99 -32.52 9.48
CA ASN A 581 -1.92 -32.29 10.94
C ASN A 581 -2.08 -30.81 11.37
N PRO A 582 -3.30 -30.25 11.37
CA PRO A 582 -3.61 -28.98 12.02
C PRO A 582 -3.66 -29.16 13.55
N MET A 583 -3.23 -28.14 14.32
CA MET A 583 -3.41 -28.10 15.77
C MET A 583 -4.58 -27.17 16.10
N GLY A 584 -5.63 -27.68 16.73
CA GLY A 584 -6.88 -26.93 16.87
C GLY A 584 -7.67 -26.98 15.58
N LEU A 585 -8.95 -27.34 15.70
CA LEU A 585 -9.85 -27.59 14.59
C LEU A 585 -9.83 -26.41 13.62
N ASP A 586 -9.85 -26.67 12.32
CA ASP A 586 -9.95 -25.69 11.23
C ASP A 586 -11.33 -25.00 11.24
N GLN A 587 -11.79 -24.54 12.42
CA GLN A 587 -13.10 -23.97 12.67
C GLN A 587 -13.19 -22.62 11.95
N PHE A 588 -14.06 -22.54 10.96
CA PHE A 588 -14.49 -21.27 10.40
C PHE A 588 -15.72 -20.78 11.14
N VAL A 589 -15.79 -19.47 11.34
CA VAL A 589 -16.92 -18.84 12.04
C VAL A 589 -17.65 -17.89 11.11
N VAL A 590 -18.97 -18.03 11.03
CA VAL A 590 -19.85 -17.07 10.37
C VAL A 590 -20.77 -16.46 11.42
N ILE A 591 -20.74 -15.13 11.53
CA ILE A 591 -21.48 -14.36 12.52
C ILE A 591 -22.49 -13.47 11.80
N GLY A 592 -23.78 -13.76 11.91
CA GLY A 592 -24.85 -12.97 11.30
C GLY A 592 -24.73 -12.86 9.77
N GLY A 593 -25.12 -11.69 9.24
CA GLY A 593 -25.13 -11.42 7.80
C GLY A 593 -26.44 -11.75 7.08
N GLN A 594 -26.48 -11.48 5.79
CA GLN A 594 -27.63 -11.69 4.91
C GLN A 594 -27.17 -12.37 3.62
N ILE A 595 -27.59 -13.61 3.39
CA ILE A 595 -27.22 -14.37 2.19
C ILE A 595 -28.50 -14.65 1.39
N ASN A 596 -28.68 -13.95 0.27
CA ASN A 596 -29.92 -13.93 -0.50
C ASN A 596 -29.68 -14.26 -1.97
N GLY A 597 -30.66 -14.89 -2.62
CA GLY A 597 -30.58 -15.18 -4.06
C GLY A 597 -29.44 -16.14 -4.43
N VAL A 598 -28.97 -16.95 -3.48
CA VAL A 598 -27.94 -17.97 -3.72
C VAL A 598 -28.53 -19.36 -3.91
N THR A 599 -27.85 -20.22 -4.67
CA THR A 599 -28.25 -21.63 -4.84
C THR A 599 -27.90 -22.44 -3.59
N GLN A 600 -26.73 -22.20 -3.02
CA GLN A 600 -26.23 -22.87 -1.82
C GLN A 600 -25.65 -21.85 -0.84
N VAL A 601 -26.16 -21.79 0.38
CA VAL A 601 -25.72 -20.79 1.38
C VAL A 601 -24.29 -21.06 1.85
N TYR A 602 -24.01 -22.31 2.21
CA TYR A 602 -22.69 -22.77 2.64
C TYR A 602 -22.28 -24.00 1.84
N ASP A 603 -21.08 -24.00 1.27
CA ASP A 603 -20.47 -25.19 0.67
C ASP A 603 -19.34 -25.74 1.54
N GLU A 604 -19.11 -27.05 1.43
CA GLU A 604 -18.10 -27.82 2.19
C GLU A 604 -18.11 -27.61 3.72
N ARG A 605 -19.27 -27.18 4.27
CA ARG A 605 -19.47 -27.01 5.70
C ARG A 605 -19.39 -28.34 6.44
N ASP A 606 -18.67 -28.36 7.56
CA ASP A 606 -18.60 -29.50 8.47
C ASP A 606 -18.98 -29.14 9.92
N THR A 607 -18.85 -30.09 10.84
CA THR A 607 -19.26 -29.95 12.26
C THR A 607 -18.34 -29.07 13.11
N SER A 608 -17.15 -28.76 12.62
CA SER A 608 -16.22 -27.83 13.28
C SER A 608 -16.58 -26.37 13.03
N ASP A 609 -17.33 -26.06 11.97
CA ASP A 609 -17.76 -24.70 11.65
C ASP A 609 -18.83 -24.17 12.60
N VAL A 610 -18.70 -22.91 12.99
CA VAL A 610 -19.64 -22.24 13.90
C VAL A 610 -20.41 -21.16 13.17
N ILE A 611 -21.73 -21.29 13.14
CA ILE A 611 -22.65 -20.32 12.56
C ILE A 611 -23.52 -19.79 13.69
N ILE A 612 -23.37 -18.51 14.01
CA ILE A 612 -24.02 -17.84 15.16
C ILE A 612 -24.56 -16.47 14.74
N ASP A 613 -25.46 -15.92 15.54
CA ASP A 613 -25.90 -14.53 15.39
C ASP A 613 -25.05 -13.59 16.26
N GLY A 614 -25.05 -12.29 15.93
CA GLY A 614 -24.34 -11.28 16.74
C GLY A 614 -24.82 -11.21 18.20
N SER A 615 -26.05 -11.65 18.49
CA SER A 615 -26.59 -11.74 19.84
C SER A 615 -26.01 -12.87 20.68
N ASP A 616 -25.37 -13.85 20.05
CA ASP A 616 -24.73 -14.98 20.75
C ASP A 616 -23.32 -14.64 21.23
N LEU A 617 -22.76 -13.52 20.76
CA LEU A 617 -21.47 -13.02 21.22
C LEU A 617 -21.54 -12.63 22.70
N ALA A 618 -20.43 -12.81 23.41
CA ALA A 618 -20.22 -12.28 24.75
C ALA A 618 -19.26 -11.08 24.68
N PRO A 619 -19.76 -9.83 24.54
CA PRO A 619 -18.91 -8.66 24.41
C PRO A 619 -17.98 -8.51 25.62
N ASN A 620 -16.76 -8.02 25.37
CA ASN A 620 -15.72 -7.81 26.39
C ASN A 620 -15.22 -9.08 27.10
N ARG A 621 -15.59 -10.28 26.64
CA ARG A 621 -14.98 -11.52 27.14
C ARG A 621 -13.63 -11.73 26.47
N PHE A 622 -12.57 -11.72 27.27
CA PHE A 622 -11.23 -12.05 26.81
C PHE A 622 -10.41 -12.66 27.94
N GLU A 623 -10.16 -13.96 27.87
CA GLU A 623 -9.44 -14.72 28.90
C GLU A 623 -8.34 -15.58 28.25
N LEU A 624 -7.18 -15.65 28.89
CA LEU A 624 -6.03 -16.45 28.43
C LEU A 624 -5.63 -17.44 29.52
N THR A 625 -5.43 -18.69 29.14
CA THR A 625 -4.78 -19.71 29.98
C THR A 625 -3.57 -20.26 29.25
N PHE A 626 -2.45 -20.39 29.95
CA PHE A 626 -1.19 -20.88 29.39
C PHE A 626 -0.78 -22.21 30.02
N ASP A 627 -0.30 -23.11 29.18
CA ASP A 627 0.25 -24.41 29.56
C ASP A 627 1.78 -24.38 29.56
N GLY A 628 2.41 -25.35 30.22
CA GLY A 628 3.88 -25.49 30.24
C GLY A 628 4.59 -24.51 31.16
N LEU A 629 3.86 -23.89 32.10
CA LEU A 629 4.39 -23.04 33.14
C LEU A 629 5.12 -23.85 34.22
N ASN A 630 6.12 -23.25 34.86
CA ASN A 630 6.80 -23.83 36.02
C ASN A 630 5.91 -23.78 37.28
N ALA A 631 6.44 -24.27 38.42
CA ALA A 631 5.71 -24.31 39.69
C ALA A 631 5.27 -22.93 40.22
N ASP A 632 5.96 -21.88 39.79
CA ASP A 632 5.68 -20.48 40.16
C ASP A 632 4.79 -19.77 39.13
N GLY A 633 4.31 -20.48 38.10
CA GLY A 633 3.40 -19.93 37.08
C GLY A 633 4.09 -19.18 35.95
N TYR A 634 5.39 -19.36 35.74
CA TYR A 634 6.15 -18.67 34.69
C TYR A 634 6.70 -19.62 33.63
N TYR A 635 6.83 -19.13 32.40
CA TYR A 635 7.64 -19.80 31.39
C TYR A 635 9.11 -19.69 31.75
N GLU A 636 9.88 -20.76 31.50
CA GLU A 636 11.31 -20.80 31.75
C GLU A 636 12.10 -20.94 30.44
N TYR A 637 13.05 -20.05 30.23
CA TYR A 637 14.00 -20.10 29.11
C TYR A 637 15.33 -20.68 29.58
N LEU A 638 15.57 -21.95 29.23
CA LEU A 638 16.73 -22.70 29.69
C LEU A 638 17.91 -22.71 28.71
N ASP A 639 17.70 -22.40 27.43
CA ASP A 639 18.71 -22.67 26.39
C ASP A 639 19.48 -21.42 25.93
N PRO A 640 20.77 -21.29 26.28
CA PRO A 640 21.60 -20.19 25.78
C PRO A 640 22.29 -20.49 24.43
N ALA A 641 21.89 -21.52 23.67
CA ALA A 641 22.43 -21.81 22.33
C ALA A 641 22.25 -20.62 21.37
N THR A 642 22.64 -20.73 20.10
CA THR A 642 22.40 -19.66 19.09
C THR A 642 21.78 -20.19 17.79
N THR A 643 21.42 -21.48 17.76
CA THR A 643 20.82 -22.17 16.62
C THR A 643 19.31 -21.97 16.59
N ALA A 644 18.75 -21.78 15.39
CA ALA A 644 17.30 -21.69 15.20
C ALA A 644 16.61 -23.03 15.55
N GLY A 645 15.44 -22.97 16.19
CA GLY A 645 14.66 -24.15 16.61
C GLY A 645 14.73 -24.44 18.11
N THR A 646 15.56 -23.72 18.87
CA THR A 646 15.47 -23.68 20.33
C THR A 646 14.79 -22.39 20.77
N GLY A 647 13.94 -22.45 21.80
CA GLY A 647 12.98 -21.38 22.10
C GLY A 647 11.92 -21.79 23.12
N ILE A 648 10.97 -20.88 23.36
CA ILE A 648 9.75 -21.15 24.13
C ILE A 648 8.60 -21.25 23.13
N SER A 649 7.76 -22.28 23.26
CA SER A 649 6.49 -22.35 22.55
C SER A 649 5.37 -21.99 23.52
N PHE A 650 4.43 -21.17 23.07
CA PHE A 650 3.25 -20.84 23.87
C PHE A 650 2.11 -21.76 23.47
N SER A 651 1.50 -22.37 24.48
CA SER A 651 0.34 -23.23 24.33
C SER A 651 -0.70 -22.95 25.41
N GLY A 652 -1.95 -23.30 25.15
CA GLY A 652 -3.05 -23.10 26.10
C GLY A 652 -4.36 -22.79 25.38
N ASN A 653 -5.19 -21.93 25.97
CA ASN A 653 -6.48 -21.53 25.40
C ASN A 653 -6.69 -20.01 25.50
N LYS A 654 -7.25 -19.44 24.44
CA LYS A 654 -7.83 -18.09 24.37
C LYS A 654 -9.35 -18.23 24.36
N THR A 655 -10.05 -17.56 25.28
CA THR A 655 -11.51 -17.46 25.25
C THR A 655 -11.90 -16.02 24.96
N ASP A 656 -12.42 -15.76 23.77
CA ASP A 656 -12.83 -14.44 23.30
C ASP A 656 -14.35 -14.29 23.22
N SER A 657 -14.87 -13.22 22.61
CA SER A 657 -16.31 -12.99 22.51
C SER A 657 -17.08 -14.05 21.73
N ILE A 658 -16.42 -14.88 20.91
CA ILE A 658 -17.01 -16.06 20.26
C ILE A 658 -17.00 -17.25 21.23
N GLY A 659 -15.85 -17.54 21.82
CA GLY A 659 -15.66 -18.71 22.69
C GLY A 659 -14.21 -19.14 22.82
N PRO A 660 -13.94 -20.34 23.35
CA PRO A 660 -12.57 -20.86 23.46
C PRO A 660 -11.97 -21.17 22.08
N ASN A 661 -10.64 -21.03 21.98
CA ASN A 661 -9.79 -21.38 20.85
C ASN A 661 -8.40 -21.78 21.40
N PRO A 662 -7.74 -22.85 20.92
CA PRO A 662 -6.41 -23.18 21.39
C PRO A 662 -5.36 -22.14 20.99
N ILE A 663 -4.27 -22.08 21.74
CA ILE A 663 -3.05 -21.34 21.42
C ILE A 663 -1.98 -22.39 21.04
N PRO A 664 -1.36 -22.30 19.85
CA PRO A 664 -1.83 -21.59 18.66
C PRO A 664 -3.10 -22.23 18.07
N ALA A 665 -3.84 -21.48 17.25
CA ALA A 665 -4.95 -22.00 16.46
C ALA A 665 -4.50 -22.42 15.05
N GLY A 666 -5.14 -23.44 14.50
CA GLY A 666 -4.94 -23.94 13.14
C GLY A 666 -3.53 -24.46 12.84
N TYR A 667 -3.00 -24.13 11.65
CA TYR A 667 -1.69 -24.59 11.19
C TYR A 667 -0.49 -23.78 11.73
N ASP A 668 -0.67 -23.01 12.80
CA ASP A 668 0.30 -22.02 13.27
C ASP A 668 1.22 -22.48 14.42
N SER A 669 2.19 -21.63 14.77
CA SER A 669 3.10 -21.82 15.90
C SER A 669 3.40 -20.47 16.56
N ILE A 670 3.01 -20.30 17.82
CA ILE A 670 3.27 -19.07 18.58
C ILE A 670 4.34 -19.36 19.62
N GLY A 671 5.31 -18.47 19.75
CA GLY A 671 6.41 -18.63 20.68
C GLY A 671 7.53 -17.63 20.42
N MET A 672 8.66 -17.89 21.06
CA MET A 672 9.86 -17.10 20.87
C MET A 672 11.06 -17.98 20.56
N GLY A 673 11.67 -17.73 19.40
CA GLY A 673 12.95 -18.34 19.05
C GLY A 673 14.10 -17.71 19.83
N ASN A 674 15.20 -18.45 19.93
CA ASN A 674 16.43 -18.03 20.60
C ASN A 674 16.97 -16.65 20.16
N LYS A 675 17.00 -16.40 18.84
CA LYS A 675 17.43 -15.09 18.30
C LYS A 675 16.54 -13.96 18.78
N ASP A 676 15.24 -14.19 18.89
CA ASP A 676 14.27 -13.22 19.39
C ASP A 676 14.42 -13.02 20.91
N MET A 677 14.73 -14.06 21.68
CA MET A 677 15.04 -13.94 23.13
C MET A 677 16.28 -13.07 23.36
N ILE A 678 17.35 -13.30 22.58
CA ILE A 678 18.57 -12.48 22.63
C ILE A 678 18.24 -11.03 22.27
N ALA A 679 17.51 -10.81 21.17
CA ALA A 679 17.09 -9.49 20.74
C ALA A 679 16.21 -8.78 21.78
N LEU A 680 15.27 -9.50 22.40
CA LEU A 680 14.41 -9.00 23.46
C LEU A 680 15.25 -8.50 24.65
N VAL A 681 16.16 -9.34 25.16
CA VAL A 681 16.99 -8.97 26.32
C VAL A 681 17.98 -7.85 25.97
N ALA A 682 18.41 -7.73 24.72
CA ALA A 682 19.24 -6.60 24.28
C ALA A 682 18.45 -5.28 24.15
N GLN A 683 17.23 -5.33 23.63
CA GLN A 683 16.39 -4.14 23.37
C GLN A 683 15.60 -3.72 24.62
N ALA A 684 14.83 -4.64 25.20
CA ALA A 684 13.98 -4.42 26.35
C ALA A 684 14.71 -4.58 27.69
N GLY A 685 15.74 -5.43 27.75
CA GLY A 685 16.48 -5.71 28.98
C GLY A 685 15.93 -6.90 29.76
N TYR A 686 16.53 -7.15 30.93
CA TYR A 686 16.11 -8.15 31.92
C TYR A 686 16.09 -7.53 33.32
N TYR A 687 15.34 -8.14 34.21
CA TYR A 687 15.14 -7.72 35.59
C TYR A 687 15.59 -8.81 36.56
N GLN A 688 15.71 -8.46 37.84
CA GLN A 688 16.02 -9.40 38.90
C GLN A 688 15.01 -9.24 40.05
N THR A 689 14.53 -10.32 40.65
CA THR A 689 13.77 -10.22 41.91
C THR A 689 14.72 -9.91 43.06
N GLU A 690 14.20 -9.49 44.22
CA GLU A 690 15.04 -9.36 45.43
C GLU A 690 15.74 -10.68 45.82
N SER A 691 15.10 -11.82 45.55
CA SER A 691 15.64 -13.16 45.77
C SER A 691 16.72 -13.58 44.76
N GLY A 692 16.93 -12.79 43.71
CA GLY A 692 18.00 -12.98 42.74
C GLY A 692 17.61 -13.70 41.44
N ALA A 693 16.34 -14.09 41.26
CA ALA A 693 15.84 -14.73 40.05
C ALA A 693 15.75 -13.70 38.91
N HIS A 694 16.08 -14.10 37.68
CA HIS A 694 16.19 -13.19 36.54
C HIS A 694 15.02 -13.37 35.57
N TYR A 695 14.42 -12.26 35.11
CA TYR A 695 13.27 -12.29 34.22
C TYR A 695 13.45 -11.40 32.98
N ALA A 696 12.96 -11.87 31.84
CA ALA A 696 12.70 -11.04 30.66
C ALA A 696 11.19 -10.88 30.48
N ILE A 697 10.74 -9.78 29.88
CA ILE A 697 9.31 -9.49 29.72
C ILE A 697 8.95 -9.51 28.25
N LYS A 698 8.23 -10.55 27.83
CA LYS A 698 7.70 -10.70 26.48
C LYS A 698 6.27 -10.20 26.43
N ARG A 699 6.00 -9.18 25.62
CA ARG A 699 4.64 -8.76 25.26
C ARG A 699 4.13 -9.63 24.13
N GLU A 700 3.18 -10.51 24.44
CA GLU A 700 2.47 -11.32 23.46
C GLU A 700 1.13 -10.69 23.10
N TYR A 701 0.66 -10.89 21.87
CA TYR A 701 -0.52 -10.20 21.36
C TYR A 701 -1.51 -11.18 20.76
N PHE A 702 -2.78 -10.97 21.08
CA PHE A 702 -3.89 -11.82 20.70
C PHE A 702 -5.04 -10.97 20.23
N SER A 703 -5.89 -11.52 19.36
CA SER A 703 -7.08 -10.80 18.90
C SER A 703 -8.34 -11.47 19.37
N ASP A 704 -9.33 -10.66 19.70
CA ASP A 704 -10.72 -11.11 19.72
C ASP A 704 -11.17 -11.39 18.27
N ARG A 705 -11.61 -12.62 18.01
CA ARG A 705 -11.92 -13.10 16.65
C ARG A 705 -13.11 -12.39 15.99
N ALA A 706 -14.09 -11.93 16.77
CA ALA A 706 -15.30 -11.30 16.22
C ALA A 706 -15.12 -9.80 15.94
N THR A 707 -14.20 -9.14 16.65
CA THR A 707 -14.01 -7.68 16.59
C THR A 707 -12.71 -7.29 15.92
N GLY A 708 -11.69 -8.15 15.99
CA GLY A 708 -10.31 -7.83 15.62
C GLY A 708 -9.59 -6.97 16.65
N GLU A 709 -10.20 -6.71 17.82
CA GLU A 709 -9.54 -5.96 18.89
C GLU A 709 -8.31 -6.71 19.38
N VAL A 710 -7.19 -5.98 19.48
CA VAL A 710 -5.92 -6.53 19.92
C VAL A 710 -5.78 -6.36 21.43
N TYR A 711 -5.36 -7.43 22.10
CA TYR A 711 -5.04 -7.51 23.51
C TYR A 711 -3.57 -7.89 23.66
N MET A 712 -2.87 -7.23 24.59
CA MET A 712 -1.47 -7.51 24.90
C MET A 712 -1.35 -8.16 26.27
N GLN A 713 -0.63 -9.26 26.34
CA GLN A 713 -0.30 -9.98 27.56
C GLN A 713 1.20 -9.89 27.83
N PRO A 714 1.64 -9.18 28.90
CA PRO A 714 3.00 -9.28 29.39
C PRO A 714 3.25 -10.68 29.99
N LEU A 715 4.23 -11.39 29.46
CA LEU A 715 4.71 -12.68 29.95
C LEU A 715 6.07 -12.48 30.61
N LYS A 716 6.13 -12.74 31.92
CA LYS A 716 7.37 -12.75 32.70
C LYS A 716 8.06 -14.10 32.47
N ILE A 717 9.17 -14.09 31.74
CA ILE A 717 9.93 -15.27 31.34
C ILE A 717 11.13 -15.42 32.28
N LEU A 718 11.16 -16.50 33.06
CA LEU A 718 12.28 -16.84 33.92
C LEU A 718 13.50 -17.21 33.05
N LEU A 719 14.64 -16.57 33.30
CA LEU A 719 15.90 -16.87 32.63
C LEU A 719 16.67 -17.92 33.44
N GLY A 720 16.90 -19.08 32.82
CA GLY A 720 17.61 -20.20 33.45
C GLY A 720 19.07 -19.86 33.81
N PRO A 721 19.69 -20.63 34.73
CA PRO A 721 21.01 -20.32 35.29
C PRO A 721 22.11 -20.23 34.22
N ASP A 722 22.06 -21.06 33.19
CA ASP A 722 23.05 -21.04 32.10
C ASP A 722 22.95 -19.79 31.22
N VAL A 723 21.73 -19.23 31.09
CA VAL A 723 21.48 -17.96 30.40
C VAL A 723 22.03 -16.82 31.26
N VAL A 724 21.68 -16.80 32.55
CA VAL A 724 22.12 -15.80 33.53
C VAL A 724 23.65 -15.68 33.56
N ASN A 725 24.36 -16.82 33.58
CA ASN A 725 25.83 -16.85 33.57
C ASN A 725 26.48 -16.23 32.32
N ARG A 726 25.71 -15.97 31.26
CA ARG A 726 26.20 -15.40 29.99
C ARG A 726 25.73 -13.97 29.75
N LEU A 727 24.78 -13.45 30.53
CA LEU A 727 24.26 -12.08 30.37
C LEU A 727 25.40 -11.05 30.49
N GLY A 728 25.48 -10.13 29.54
CA GLY A 728 26.49 -9.08 29.51
C GLY A 728 27.92 -9.56 29.18
N ASN A 729 28.12 -10.84 28.90
CA ASN A 729 29.45 -11.36 28.56
C ASN A 729 29.83 -11.01 27.11
N GLN A 730 30.88 -10.21 26.95
CA GLN A 730 31.37 -9.71 25.65
C GLN A 730 31.71 -10.80 24.61
N TYR A 731 32.02 -12.02 25.05
CA TYR A 731 32.36 -13.15 24.16
C TYR A 731 31.15 -13.99 23.76
N HIS A 732 29.93 -13.59 24.15
CA HIS A 732 28.69 -14.30 23.88
C HIS A 732 27.68 -13.43 23.15
N ALA A 733 26.64 -14.07 22.58
CA ALA A 733 25.53 -13.38 21.92
C ALA A 733 24.72 -12.47 22.87
N TRP A 734 24.82 -12.70 24.18
CA TRP A 734 24.13 -11.96 25.24
C TRP A 734 24.89 -10.71 25.72
N ARG A 735 25.98 -10.32 25.05
CA ARG A 735 26.80 -9.15 25.44
C ARG A 735 26.01 -7.84 25.55
N ASP A 736 24.95 -7.72 24.77
CA ASP A 736 24.14 -6.51 24.68
C ASP A 736 22.97 -6.52 25.67
N ALA A 737 22.88 -7.56 26.53
CA ALA A 737 21.87 -7.67 27.58
C ALA A 737 21.94 -6.51 28.57
N ARG A 738 20.78 -5.93 28.90
CA ARG A 738 20.69 -4.75 29.77
C ARG A 738 19.92 -5.07 31.05
N TYR A 739 20.57 -4.90 32.19
CA TYR A 739 19.87 -4.96 33.48
C TYR A 739 18.98 -3.73 33.67
N ARG A 740 17.70 -3.95 34.01
CA ARG A 740 16.68 -2.91 34.17
C ARG A 740 16.34 -2.59 35.62
N GLY A 741 16.83 -3.38 36.57
CA GLY A 741 16.56 -3.17 38.00
C GLY A 741 15.77 -4.32 38.61
N ILE A 742 15.23 -4.04 39.79
CA ILE A 742 14.44 -5.00 40.56
C ILE A 742 13.02 -5.10 39.98
N ILE A 743 12.52 -6.32 39.81
CA ILE A 743 11.12 -6.60 39.49
C ILE A 743 10.41 -7.12 40.73
N ASP A 744 9.30 -6.48 41.09
CA ASP A 744 8.30 -7.04 41.99
C ASP A 744 7.29 -7.83 41.15
N LEU A 745 7.19 -9.12 41.41
CA LEU A 745 6.30 -10.01 40.68
C LEU A 745 4.84 -9.84 41.11
N ASP A 746 4.62 -9.30 42.31
CA ASP A 746 3.32 -9.01 42.91
C ASP A 746 2.83 -7.57 42.63
N ASN A 747 3.64 -6.75 41.93
CA ASN A 747 3.26 -5.38 41.54
C ASN A 747 1.97 -5.36 40.73
N GLN A 748 1.11 -4.38 40.96
CA GLN A 748 -0.16 -4.28 40.26
C GLN A 748 0.03 -3.61 38.89
N ALA A 749 -0.94 -3.84 38.00
CA ALA A 749 -0.95 -3.15 36.71
C ALA A 749 -1.38 -1.68 36.91
N PRO A 750 -0.86 -0.76 36.09
CA PRO A 750 -1.36 0.60 36.06
C PRO A 750 -2.82 0.65 35.60
N VAL A 751 -3.45 1.82 35.74
CA VAL A 751 -4.81 2.08 35.28
C VAL A 751 -4.78 3.24 34.31
N ALA A 752 -5.19 2.96 33.06
CA ALA A 752 -5.24 3.95 32.00
C ALA A 752 -6.57 4.73 32.01
N GLY A 753 -6.49 6.04 31.85
CA GLY A 753 -7.62 6.92 31.58
C GLY A 753 -8.06 6.88 30.12
N LYS A 754 -9.21 7.50 29.82
CA LYS A 754 -9.63 7.75 28.43
C LYS A 754 -9.10 9.10 27.97
N ASP A 755 -8.56 9.12 26.76
CA ASP A 755 -8.07 10.33 26.12
C ASP A 755 -8.98 10.77 24.98
N SER A 756 -9.00 12.08 24.72
CA SER A 756 -9.71 12.63 23.57
C SER A 756 -9.03 13.86 22.99
N GLY A 757 -9.28 14.11 21.71
CA GLY A 757 -8.76 15.27 20.99
C GLY A 757 -9.59 15.61 19.76
N SER A 758 -9.26 16.72 19.10
CA SER A 758 -9.90 17.12 17.85
C SER A 758 -8.91 17.76 16.89
N VAL A 759 -9.03 17.46 15.61
CA VAL A 759 -8.14 17.96 14.55
C VAL A 759 -8.95 18.18 13.27
N SER A 760 -8.47 19.02 12.35
CA SER A 760 -9.06 19.10 11.00
C SER A 760 -8.62 17.91 10.14
N ALA A 761 -9.40 17.55 9.12
CA ALA A 761 -8.92 16.64 8.06
C ALA A 761 -7.56 17.09 7.50
N GLY A 762 -6.61 16.16 7.33
CA GLY A 762 -5.22 16.46 6.93
C GLY A 762 -4.36 17.19 7.99
N GLY A 763 -4.92 17.53 9.15
CA GLY A 763 -4.23 18.22 10.24
C GLY A 763 -3.49 17.26 11.18
N GLU A 764 -2.85 17.84 12.20
CA GLU A 764 -2.10 17.11 13.23
C GLU A 764 -2.46 17.60 14.64
N ILE A 765 -2.43 16.69 15.62
CA ILE A 765 -2.55 16.99 17.06
C ILE A 765 -1.55 16.16 17.87
N THR A 766 -1.02 16.74 18.95
CA THR A 766 -0.19 16.05 19.94
C THR A 766 -0.93 15.92 21.26
N LEU A 767 -0.89 14.72 21.86
CA LEU A 767 -1.51 14.39 23.15
C LEU A 767 -0.50 13.74 24.09
N ASP A 768 -0.68 13.91 25.40
CA ASP A 768 0.12 13.27 26.44
C ASP A 768 -0.74 12.24 27.18
N LEU A 769 -0.59 10.96 26.81
CA LEU A 769 -1.57 9.92 27.16
C LEU A 769 -1.46 9.41 28.59
N ILE A 770 -0.38 9.73 29.32
CA ILE A 770 -0.21 9.23 30.69
C ILE A 770 -0.66 10.24 31.76
N THR A 771 -1.14 11.41 31.35
CA THR A 771 -1.43 12.52 32.29
C THR A 771 -2.64 12.26 33.19
N ASN A 772 -3.57 11.42 32.73
CA ASN A 772 -4.76 10.95 33.43
C ASN A 772 -4.63 9.48 33.90
N ASP A 773 -3.48 8.84 33.67
CA ASP A 773 -3.18 7.48 34.08
C ASP A 773 -2.65 7.46 35.53
N SER A 774 -2.79 6.32 36.21
CA SER A 774 -2.32 6.15 37.59
C SER A 774 -1.74 4.77 37.83
N ASP A 775 -0.79 4.67 38.74
CA ASP A 775 -0.22 3.41 39.20
C ASP A 775 -0.54 3.19 40.69
N PRO A 776 -0.99 1.99 41.14
CA PRO A 776 -1.35 1.75 42.54
C PRO A 776 -0.18 1.89 43.51
N GLU A 777 1.03 1.54 43.08
CA GLU A 777 2.26 1.62 43.86
C GLU A 777 2.97 2.98 43.70
N GLY A 778 2.54 3.78 42.71
CA GLY A 778 3.10 5.09 42.40
C GLY A 778 4.29 5.02 41.46
N ASP A 779 4.40 3.92 40.70
CA ASP A 779 5.47 3.72 39.74
C ASP A 779 5.38 4.66 38.54
N SER A 780 6.52 4.82 37.85
CA SER A 780 6.60 5.63 36.64
C SER A 780 5.94 4.93 35.46
N LEU A 781 5.13 5.68 34.70
CA LEU A 781 4.37 5.18 33.57
C LEU A 781 4.99 5.54 32.23
N ARG A 782 4.81 4.65 31.24
CA ARG A 782 5.20 4.89 29.85
C ARG A 782 4.27 4.19 28.87
N ILE A 783 4.19 4.72 27.65
CA ILE A 783 3.54 4.04 26.54
C ILE A 783 4.42 2.88 26.06
N LEU A 784 3.84 1.69 25.95
CA LEU A 784 4.50 0.46 25.48
C LEU A 784 4.24 0.19 23.99
N SER A 785 3.05 0.50 23.51
CA SER A 785 2.62 0.34 22.12
C SER A 785 1.33 1.13 21.87
N VAL A 786 1.08 1.47 20.60
CA VAL A 786 -0.13 2.16 20.14
C VAL A 786 -0.66 1.43 18.91
N VAL A 787 -1.94 1.06 18.93
CA VAL A 787 -2.63 0.49 17.77
C VAL A 787 -2.77 1.56 16.70
N SER A 788 -2.46 1.22 15.45
CA SER A 788 -2.61 2.17 14.34
C SER A 788 -4.08 2.58 14.19
N PRO A 789 -4.39 3.89 14.13
CA PRO A 789 -5.74 4.36 13.92
C PRO A 789 -6.16 4.24 12.45
N LEU A 790 -7.46 4.36 12.18
CA LEU A 790 -8.00 4.10 10.84
C LEU A 790 -7.97 5.35 9.94
N TYR A 791 -8.21 6.54 10.50
CA TYR A 791 -8.36 7.79 9.75
C TYR A 791 -7.08 8.63 9.73
N GLY A 792 -5.98 8.09 10.24
CA GLY A 792 -4.70 8.78 10.28
C GLY A 792 -3.52 7.89 10.61
N THR A 793 -2.41 8.51 10.96
CA THR A 793 -1.22 7.85 11.50
C THR A 793 -0.94 8.36 12.91
N VAL A 794 -0.29 7.51 13.72
CA VAL A 794 0.22 7.89 15.03
C VAL A 794 1.69 7.55 15.12
N SER A 795 2.49 8.53 15.55
CA SER A 795 3.84 8.32 16.09
C SER A 795 3.84 8.61 17.58
N HIS A 796 4.76 8.00 18.33
CA HIS A 796 4.87 8.24 19.77
C HIS A 796 6.33 8.48 20.18
N THR A 797 6.53 9.32 21.19
CA THR A 797 7.83 9.60 21.80
C THR A 797 7.65 9.81 23.31
N GLY A 798 8.17 8.88 24.10
CA GLY A 798 7.93 8.89 25.54
C GLY A 798 6.45 8.73 25.85
N SER A 799 5.87 9.70 26.56
CA SER A 799 4.45 9.72 26.92
C SER A 799 3.54 10.40 25.89
N ARG A 800 4.11 11.04 24.87
CA ARG A 800 3.36 11.82 23.89
C ARG A 800 3.14 11.05 22.61
N ILE A 801 1.96 11.24 22.04
CA ILE A 801 1.64 10.80 20.68
C ILE A 801 1.41 12.02 19.78
N THR A 802 1.71 11.84 18.50
CA THR A 802 1.33 12.76 17.43
C THR A 802 0.43 12.02 16.46
N TYR A 803 -0.82 12.46 16.37
CA TYR A 803 -1.83 11.95 15.43
C TYR A 803 -1.91 12.87 14.22
N ARG A 804 -1.77 12.32 13.01
CA ARG A 804 -1.94 13.03 11.73
C ARG A 804 -3.12 12.44 10.97
N ALA A 805 -4.17 13.22 10.75
CA ALA A 805 -5.32 12.79 9.96
C ALA A 805 -4.93 12.63 8.49
N TYR A 806 -5.44 11.59 7.82
CA TYR A 806 -5.36 11.52 6.37
C TYR A 806 -6.15 12.67 5.72
N PRO A 807 -5.79 13.08 4.50
CA PRO A 807 -6.54 14.10 3.78
C PRO A 807 -8.00 13.67 3.57
N ASP A 808 -8.93 14.62 3.71
CA ASP A 808 -10.37 14.47 3.52
C ASP A 808 -11.12 13.44 4.41
N MET A 809 -10.43 12.69 5.27
CA MET A 809 -11.08 11.85 6.27
C MET A 809 -11.78 12.72 7.33
N ARG A 810 -13.00 12.35 7.72
CA ARG A 810 -13.81 13.04 8.73
C ARG A 810 -14.55 12.03 9.59
N GLY A 811 -14.86 12.41 10.83
CA GLY A 811 -15.57 11.56 11.79
C GLY A 811 -14.74 11.28 13.04
N THR A 812 -15.18 10.32 13.84
CA THR A 812 -14.50 9.93 15.08
C THR A 812 -13.61 8.72 14.82
N ASP A 813 -12.31 8.88 15.07
CA ASP A 813 -11.32 7.80 15.00
C ASP A 813 -11.01 7.32 16.42
N VAL A 814 -11.13 6.02 16.67
CA VAL A 814 -10.91 5.41 17.99
C VAL A 814 -9.80 4.38 17.87
N PHE A 815 -8.80 4.49 18.74
CA PHE A 815 -7.68 3.56 18.81
C PHE A 815 -7.23 3.36 20.25
N HIS A 816 -6.37 2.37 20.45
CA HIS A 816 -5.94 1.94 21.77
C HIS A 816 -4.43 2.03 21.93
N TYR A 817 -3.98 2.16 23.17
CA TYR A 817 -2.57 2.09 23.54
C TYR A 817 -2.42 1.20 24.77
N TRP A 818 -1.18 0.84 25.08
CA TRP A 818 -0.84 0.20 26.34
C TRP A 818 0.08 1.09 27.14
N VAL A 819 -0.33 1.40 28.36
CA VAL A 819 0.54 1.99 29.39
C VAL A 819 1.16 0.85 30.20
N GLY A 820 2.42 1.02 30.60
CA GLY A 820 3.11 0.07 31.46
C GLY A 820 3.95 0.75 32.52
N ASP A 821 4.17 0.02 33.60
CA ASP A 821 5.00 0.37 34.74
C ASP A 821 6.47 -0.06 34.53
N GLU A 822 7.28 0.06 35.58
CA GLU A 822 8.67 -0.40 35.60
C GLU A 822 8.82 -1.90 35.94
N HIS A 823 7.76 -2.54 36.45
CA HIS A 823 7.71 -3.97 36.80
C HIS A 823 7.14 -4.86 35.68
N GLY A 824 6.82 -4.24 34.55
CA GLY A 824 6.35 -4.85 33.31
C GLY A 824 4.93 -5.37 33.34
N ASN A 825 4.10 -4.81 34.21
CA ASN A 825 2.66 -4.89 34.06
C ASN A 825 2.19 -3.84 33.05
N ALA A 826 0.96 -4.00 32.56
CA ALA A 826 0.41 -3.11 31.56
C ALA A 826 -1.11 -3.07 31.63
N HIS A 827 -1.66 -1.96 31.14
CA HIS A 827 -3.10 -1.76 31.00
C HIS A 827 -3.42 -1.07 29.67
N ARG A 828 -4.59 -1.41 29.11
CA ARG A 828 -5.06 -0.86 27.82
C ARG A 828 -5.76 0.47 28.06
N GLY A 829 -5.38 1.50 27.32
CA GLY A 829 -6.08 2.79 27.26
C GLY A 829 -6.82 2.98 25.93
N GLU A 830 -7.66 4.00 25.86
CA GLU A 830 -8.49 4.35 24.69
C GLU A 830 -8.31 5.82 24.35
N VAL A 831 -8.10 6.11 23.07
CA VAL A 831 -8.00 7.48 22.53
C VAL A 831 -9.11 7.68 21.51
N SER A 832 -9.84 8.80 21.60
CA SER A 832 -10.85 9.21 20.64
C SER A 832 -10.52 10.55 20.00
N ILE A 833 -10.33 10.59 18.68
CA ILE A 833 -10.02 11.81 17.93
C ILE A 833 -11.22 12.18 17.05
N SER A 834 -11.73 13.40 17.23
CA SER A 834 -12.72 13.98 16.31
C SER A 834 -12.00 14.67 15.15
N VAL A 835 -12.12 14.12 13.93
CA VAL A 835 -11.59 14.70 12.70
C VAL A 835 -12.67 15.52 12.02
N ASN A 836 -12.51 16.85 12.05
CA ASN A 836 -13.53 17.83 11.67
C ASN A 836 -13.49 18.24 10.20
#